data_AF-A0A8C3TEK0-F1
#
_entry.id   AF-A0A8C3TEK0-F1
#
_cell.length_a   1.000
_cell.length_b   1.000
_cell.length_c   1.000
_cell.angle_alpha   90.00
_cell.angle_beta   90.00
_cell.angle_gamma   90.00
#
_symmetry.space_group_name_H-M   'P 1'
#
loop_
_entity.id
_entity.type
_entity.pdbx_description
1 polymer ?
#
loop_
_entity_poly.entity_id
_entity_poly.type
_entity_poly.pdbx_seq_one_letter_code
_entity_poly.pdbx_strand_id
1 'polypeptide(L)'
;MNTLDCPIIKFNVLPDPEKPVCLNVKYDKNASFAAGSTFPDFMVSVISEDNNIIKNINPGRVSMKMWEGQSSGNRVPANVTTLGCSKVKDGKDEGFFYFRDKMVPERVGTYSIQFAFAIDKTNILSSEQIIIDVVPNDPVQLLPESLPATPVVSNVRTVASRTLIKDLCLHIKDEYNNRTGNDLVGKIIAAIKSCSEEDTDTPVFQGKVKTIEFPFNRGSAEIVNLVLAENSPGKDSTEYILEFEADLPALAKPLEPYRLSFMFYNDFKKQQRMATLTRERDELSKSIAVYRNMFDTTEQLVTEMKYQVQEAETRQSHLKNELKKHQIDIPQTNIFQYVDSLIKQKMLEQEGVKKSPRRSCTLSNYSKDNQDILGKIAHLAQIEDDKAAKVISWHMASDMDCVVTLTTAAARRIFDETQGRQQVLPLDSVYKKTLPDWNRTLPHLRNGRNHFRPIGNPVFARDLLTFPENVEHCQIVFGMLLGDTIIIDNLDAANHYRKEVVKITHCPTLLTREGDRIRSNGKFGGLQNKAPPMDKLRGMVFGAPMPTLYSTLSGQIDLLQQYRTAVVKLHSVNQDLHSQLQSLNTPEMQKTKQELAEQERNLKLIEEKLGTGSPPKSGWQPGRETRTLPVPPVSSLGPWQWQVCSPLGQWGICPKHADTTWHND
;
A
#
# COMPACT_ATOMS: atom_id res chain seq x y z
N MET A 1 61.34 12.99 16.72
CA MET A 1 59.92 12.85 16.37
C MET A 1 59.61 11.36 16.43
N ASN A 2 58.96 10.91 17.50
CA ASN A 2 58.64 9.50 17.73
C ASN A 2 57.36 9.13 17.00
N THR A 3 57.45 8.28 15.98
CA THR A 3 56.30 7.56 15.43
C THR A 3 55.91 6.45 16.41
N LEU A 4 54.73 6.57 17.00
CA LEU A 4 54.12 5.54 17.83
C LEU A 4 53.63 4.40 16.93
N ASP A 5 54.22 3.21 17.11
CA ASP A 5 53.79 1.97 16.46
C ASP A 5 52.57 1.42 17.21
N CYS A 6 51.38 1.60 16.65
CA CYS A 6 50.12 1.09 17.19
C CYS A 6 49.72 -0.21 16.47
N PRO A 7 49.13 -1.20 17.18
CA PRO A 7 48.64 -2.43 16.56
C PRO A 7 47.49 -2.14 15.59
N ILE A 8 47.65 -2.57 14.33
CA ILE A 8 46.61 -2.48 13.30
C ILE A 8 45.60 -3.60 13.55
N ILE A 9 44.47 -3.27 14.18
CA ILE A 9 43.35 -4.19 14.37
C ILE A 9 42.53 -4.25 13.07
N LYS A 10 42.50 -5.42 12.43
CA LYS A 10 41.66 -5.67 11.25
C LYS A 10 40.32 -6.26 11.70
N PHE A 11 39.26 -5.47 11.61
CA PHE A 11 37.90 -5.94 11.81
C PHE A 11 37.36 -6.53 10.52
N ASN A 12 36.69 -7.69 10.60
CA ASN A 12 35.96 -8.28 9.49
C ASN A 12 34.47 -8.05 9.77
N VAL A 13 33.86 -7.09 9.06
CA VAL A 13 32.43 -6.79 9.20
C VAL A 13 31.69 -7.73 8.26
N LEU A 14 30.89 -8.64 8.82
CA LEU A 14 30.03 -9.50 8.02
C LEU A 14 28.77 -8.73 7.61
N PRO A 15 28.36 -8.82 6.33
CA PRO A 15 27.16 -8.16 5.87
C PRO A 15 25.89 -8.75 6.53
N ASP A 16 24.96 -7.88 6.93
CA ASP A 16 23.70 -8.29 7.55
C ASP A 16 22.67 -8.77 6.48
N PRO A 17 22.21 -10.03 6.55
CA PRO A 17 21.26 -10.61 5.59
C PRO A 17 19.84 -10.03 5.68
N GLU A 18 19.48 -9.34 6.76
CA GLU A 18 18.14 -8.75 6.94
C GLU A 18 18.15 -7.22 6.76
N LYS A 19 19.32 -6.60 6.63
CA LYS A 19 19.44 -5.16 6.48
C LYS A 19 19.31 -4.75 5.01
N PRO A 20 18.23 -4.03 4.63
CA PRO A 20 18.00 -3.62 3.25
C PRO A 20 18.96 -2.51 2.82
N VAL A 21 19.61 -2.68 1.67
CA VAL A 21 20.61 -1.73 1.13
C VAL A 21 20.14 -1.07 -0.16
N CYS A 22 19.53 -1.84 -1.07
CA CYS A 22 19.02 -1.29 -2.32
C CYS A 22 17.77 -2.04 -2.83
N LEU A 23 17.11 -1.43 -3.80
CA LEU A 23 15.99 -2.03 -4.53
C LEU A 23 16.46 -2.41 -5.92
N ASN A 24 16.22 -3.66 -6.31
CA ASN A 24 16.48 -4.15 -7.65
C ASN A 24 15.16 -4.24 -8.42
N VAL A 25 15.10 -3.57 -9.57
CA VAL A 25 13.91 -3.47 -10.41
C VAL A 25 14.19 -4.08 -11.77
N LYS A 26 13.40 -5.08 -12.15
CA LYS A 26 13.44 -5.74 -13.46
C LYS A 26 12.15 -5.43 -14.21
N TYR A 27 12.29 -5.00 -15.46
CA TYR A 27 11.20 -4.74 -16.39
C TYR A 27 11.73 -4.87 -17.82
N ASP A 28 10.82 -4.95 -18.79
CA ASP A 28 11.21 -4.94 -20.20
C ASP A 28 11.63 -3.52 -20.63
N LYS A 29 12.94 -3.34 -20.82
CA LYS A 29 13.53 -2.06 -21.25
C LYS A 29 13.28 -1.74 -22.72
N ASN A 30 12.84 -2.70 -23.51
CA ASN A 30 12.55 -2.52 -24.93
C ASN A 30 11.05 -2.25 -25.18
N ALA A 31 10.22 -2.28 -24.14
CA ALA A 31 8.80 -2.01 -24.24
C ALA A 31 8.54 -0.54 -24.62
N SER A 32 7.63 -0.32 -25.57
CA SER A 32 7.10 1.01 -25.88
C SER A 32 5.97 1.38 -24.92
N PHE A 33 6.01 2.56 -24.34
CA PHE A 33 5.00 3.05 -23.41
C PHE A 33 3.97 3.92 -24.14
N ALA A 34 2.95 3.30 -24.75
CA ALA A 34 1.90 4.05 -25.42
C ALA A 34 0.95 4.73 -24.40
N ALA A 35 0.51 5.95 -24.68
CA ALA A 35 -0.38 6.70 -23.81
C ALA A 35 -1.67 5.92 -23.48
N GLY A 36 -2.00 5.84 -22.19
CA GLY A 36 -3.15 5.10 -21.67
C GLY A 36 -3.14 3.58 -21.90
N SER A 37 -2.01 3.02 -22.35
CA SER A 37 -1.81 1.56 -22.35
C SER A 37 -1.48 1.04 -20.94
N THR A 38 -1.17 -0.25 -20.83
CA THR A 38 -0.73 -0.86 -19.57
C THR A 38 0.80 -0.97 -19.55
N PHE A 39 1.41 -0.60 -18.44
CA PHE A 39 2.85 -0.78 -18.22
C PHE A 39 3.25 -2.26 -18.35
N PRO A 40 4.48 -2.56 -18.82
CA PRO A 40 5.06 -3.88 -18.66
C PRO A 40 5.18 -4.21 -17.16
N ASP A 41 5.18 -5.50 -16.85
CA ASP A 41 5.32 -5.97 -15.47
C ASP A 41 6.64 -5.47 -14.87
N PHE A 42 6.55 -4.63 -13.83
CA PHE A 42 7.71 -4.30 -13.01
C PHE A 42 7.82 -5.30 -11.87
N MET A 43 8.98 -5.93 -11.77
CA MET A 43 9.33 -6.86 -10.71
C MET A 43 10.40 -6.24 -9.82
N VAL A 44 10.05 -6.01 -8.56
CA VAL A 44 10.90 -5.34 -7.56
C VAL A 44 11.32 -6.35 -6.50
N SER A 45 12.59 -6.31 -6.09
CA SER A 45 13.13 -7.11 -4.98
C SER A 45 13.98 -6.23 -4.08
N VAL A 46 13.98 -6.52 -2.78
CA VAL A 46 14.78 -5.78 -1.80
C VAL A 46 16.05 -6.57 -1.52
N ILE A 47 17.20 -5.93 -1.69
CA ILE A 47 18.52 -6.56 -1.57
C ILE A 47 19.16 -6.18 -0.23
N SER A 48 19.66 -7.17 0.49
CA SER A 48 20.38 -7.02 1.77
C SER A 48 21.88 -6.73 1.59
N GLU A 49 22.61 -6.45 2.68
CA GLU A 49 24.06 -6.19 2.64
C GLU A 49 24.87 -7.38 2.09
N ASP A 50 24.33 -8.60 2.22
CA ASP A 50 24.95 -9.83 1.72
C ASP A 50 24.56 -10.16 0.27
N ASN A 51 23.93 -9.22 -0.43
CA ASN A 51 23.41 -9.33 -1.80
C ASN A 51 22.32 -10.39 -2.00
N ASN A 52 21.66 -10.85 -0.92
CA ASN A 52 20.50 -11.73 -1.02
C ASN A 52 19.17 -10.96 -1.13
N ILE A 53 18.11 -11.66 -1.54
CA ILE A 53 16.75 -11.10 -1.62
C ILE A 53 16.05 -11.31 -0.28
N ILE A 54 15.58 -10.23 0.33
CA ILE A 54 14.83 -10.29 1.59
C ILE A 54 13.40 -10.78 1.31
N LYS A 55 13.04 -11.93 1.89
CA LYS A 55 11.76 -12.60 1.62
C LYS A 55 10.60 -12.14 2.52
N ASN A 56 10.89 -11.75 3.76
CA ASN A 56 9.89 -11.44 4.80
C ASN A 56 9.45 -9.97 4.81
N ILE A 57 9.07 -9.42 3.66
CA ILE A 57 8.65 -8.01 3.55
C ILE A 57 7.15 -7.92 3.24
N ASN A 58 6.44 -7.09 4.02
CA ASN A 58 5.04 -6.78 3.76
C ASN A 58 4.90 -5.97 2.45
N PRO A 59 4.14 -6.45 1.45
CA PRO A 59 3.93 -5.75 0.18
C PRO A 59 3.38 -4.32 0.32
N GLY A 60 2.63 -4.02 1.39
CA GLY A 60 2.11 -2.67 1.67
C GLY A 60 3.19 -1.64 1.99
N ARG A 61 4.45 -2.07 2.17
CA ARG A 61 5.61 -1.18 2.41
C ARG A 61 6.38 -0.83 1.14
N VAL A 62 6.05 -1.45 0.00
CA VAL A 62 6.67 -1.20 -1.30
C VAL A 62 5.67 -0.44 -2.18
N SER A 63 6.13 0.65 -2.77
CA SER A 63 5.32 1.55 -3.58
C SER A 63 6.05 1.99 -4.84
N MET A 64 5.29 2.25 -5.90
CA MET A 64 5.78 2.85 -7.14
C MET A 64 5.36 4.32 -7.15
N LYS A 65 6.31 5.22 -7.35
CA LYS A 65 6.10 6.65 -7.43
C LYS A 65 6.36 7.11 -8.85
N MET A 66 5.49 7.96 -9.38
CA MET A 66 5.58 8.46 -10.75
C MET A 66 5.29 9.96 -10.81
N TRP A 67 6.02 10.69 -11.63
CA TRP A 67 5.81 12.13 -11.88
C TRP A 67 6.28 12.53 -13.28
N GLU A 68 5.80 13.68 -13.73
CA GLU A 68 6.16 14.28 -15.02
C GLU A 68 7.51 15.01 -14.95
N GLY A 69 8.35 14.83 -15.97
CA GLY A 69 9.66 15.48 -16.10
C GLY A 69 10.80 14.77 -15.35
N GLN A 70 12.02 15.31 -15.52
CA GLN A 70 13.21 14.90 -14.78
C GLN A 70 13.40 15.79 -13.55
N SER A 71 13.39 15.17 -12.37
CA SER A 71 13.84 15.82 -11.14
C SER A 71 15.36 15.73 -11.01
N SER A 72 16.03 16.86 -10.78
CA SER A 72 17.46 16.93 -10.46
C SER A 72 17.69 16.55 -9.00
N GLY A 73 17.76 15.24 -8.71
CA GLY A 73 18.20 14.67 -7.42
C GLY A 73 17.17 13.77 -6.73
N ASN A 74 17.59 13.18 -5.59
CA ASN A 74 16.83 12.19 -4.79
C ASN A 74 15.56 12.74 -4.08
N ARG A 75 15.10 13.97 -4.39
CA ARG A 75 13.89 14.55 -3.79
C ARG A 75 12.69 14.38 -4.72
N VAL A 76 11.72 13.64 -4.22
CA VAL A 76 10.41 13.41 -4.84
C VAL A 76 9.62 14.73 -4.91
N PRO A 77 9.08 15.14 -6.07
CA PRO A 77 8.26 16.35 -6.21
C PRO A 77 6.96 16.32 -5.37
N ALA A 78 6.29 17.47 -5.22
CA ALA A 78 5.00 17.53 -4.50
C ALA A 78 3.85 16.82 -5.22
N ASN A 79 3.91 16.71 -6.57
CA ASN A 79 2.84 16.20 -7.43
C ASN A 79 3.13 14.76 -7.87
N VAL A 80 3.21 13.82 -6.92
CA VAL A 80 3.62 12.44 -7.21
C VAL A 80 2.46 11.47 -7.10
N THR A 81 2.24 10.72 -8.17
CA THR A 81 1.30 9.60 -8.20
C THR A 81 1.94 8.41 -7.52
N THR A 82 1.31 7.89 -6.45
CA THR A 82 1.79 6.71 -5.73
C THR A 82 0.87 5.52 -6.02
N LEU A 83 1.45 4.44 -6.53
CA LEU A 83 0.78 3.20 -6.87
C LEU A 83 1.23 2.09 -5.90
N GLY A 84 0.27 1.34 -5.38
CA GLY A 84 0.53 0.20 -4.49
C GLY A 84 0.90 -1.07 -5.26
N CYS A 85 1.61 -1.98 -4.58
CA CYS A 85 1.92 -3.32 -5.07
C CYS A 85 0.64 -4.09 -5.45
N SER A 86 0.68 -4.84 -6.55
CA SER A 86 -0.44 -5.69 -6.99
C SER A 86 -0.59 -6.90 -6.05
N LYS A 87 -1.82 -7.42 -5.90
CA LYS A 87 -2.09 -8.61 -5.06
C LYS A 87 -1.32 -9.82 -5.60
N VAL A 88 -0.73 -10.61 -4.71
CA VAL A 88 0.00 -11.83 -5.04
C VAL A 88 -0.98 -12.85 -5.64
N LYS A 89 -0.74 -13.28 -6.90
CA LYS A 89 -1.40 -14.47 -7.46
C LYS A 89 -0.66 -15.69 -6.90
N ASP A 90 -1.41 -16.71 -6.48
CA ASP A 90 -0.92 -17.89 -5.76
C ASP A 90 0.42 -18.43 -6.28
N GLY A 91 1.40 -18.49 -5.35
CA GLY A 91 2.57 -19.36 -5.36
C GLY A 91 3.55 -19.23 -6.54
N LYS A 92 4.70 -18.59 -6.30
CA LYS A 92 6.05 -19.19 -6.50
C LYS A 92 7.27 -18.28 -6.28
N ASP A 93 7.11 -16.97 -6.12
CA ASP A 93 8.26 -16.06 -6.01
C ASP A 93 8.30 -15.29 -4.68
N GLU A 94 8.76 -15.96 -3.62
CA GLU A 94 9.00 -15.31 -2.32
C GLU A 94 10.07 -14.21 -2.45
N GLY A 95 9.79 -13.00 -1.96
CA GLY A 95 10.70 -11.85 -1.99
C GLY A 95 10.60 -10.93 -3.23
N PHE A 96 9.68 -11.22 -4.16
CA PHE A 96 9.42 -10.38 -5.33
C PHE A 96 8.06 -9.66 -5.24
N PHE A 97 8.07 -8.37 -5.57
CA PHE A 97 6.92 -7.48 -5.57
C PHE A 97 6.58 -7.08 -7.00
N TYR A 98 5.33 -7.31 -7.40
CA TYR A 98 4.88 -7.09 -8.77
C TYR A 98 3.98 -5.87 -8.87
N PHE A 99 4.27 -5.00 -9.83
CA PHE A 99 3.39 -3.90 -10.23
C PHE A 99 2.86 -4.21 -11.62
N ARG A 100 1.72 -4.91 -11.62
CA ARG A 100 0.98 -5.32 -12.82
C ARG A 100 -0.24 -4.45 -13.03
N ASP A 101 -0.73 -4.42 -14.27
CA ASP A 101 -1.98 -3.75 -14.65
C ASP A 101 -2.00 -2.28 -14.24
N LYS A 102 -0.83 -1.62 -14.28
CA LYS A 102 -0.69 -0.20 -13.99
C LYS A 102 -0.81 0.58 -15.30
N MET A 103 -1.63 1.62 -15.30
CA MET A 103 -1.86 2.44 -16.50
C MET A 103 -0.67 3.36 -16.77
N VAL A 104 -0.23 3.40 -18.02
CA VAL A 104 0.67 4.43 -18.55
C VAL A 104 -0.08 5.77 -18.55
N PRO A 105 0.57 6.90 -18.23
CA PRO A 105 -0.05 8.21 -18.35
C PRO A 105 -0.75 8.43 -19.70
N GLU A 106 -1.87 9.13 -19.68
CA GLU A 106 -2.68 9.44 -20.88
C GLU A 106 -2.06 10.55 -21.74
N ARG A 107 -1.15 11.34 -21.16
CA ARG A 107 -0.46 12.43 -21.87
C ARG A 107 0.93 11.98 -22.30
N VAL A 108 1.29 12.32 -23.53
CA VAL A 108 2.64 12.12 -24.08
C VAL A 108 3.63 13.03 -23.38
N GLY A 109 4.80 12.49 -23.04
CA GLY A 109 5.85 13.21 -22.35
C GLY A 109 6.86 12.30 -21.69
N THR A 110 7.89 12.91 -21.11
CA THR A 110 8.90 12.19 -20.34
C THR A 110 8.45 12.09 -18.89
N TYR A 111 8.34 10.87 -18.38
CA TYR A 111 7.96 10.59 -17.00
C TYR A 111 9.08 9.87 -16.26
N SER A 112 9.09 10.07 -14.95
CA SER A 112 10.04 9.45 -14.04
C SER A 112 9.31 8.50 -13.12
N ILE A 113 9.81 7.27 -13.02
CA ILE A 113 9.32 6.23 -12.12
C ILE A 113 10.41 5.92 -11.09
N GLN A 114 10.02 5.81 -9.83
CA GLN A 114 10.90 5.37 -8.75
C GLN A 114 10.16 4.46 -7.79
N PHE A 115 10.77 3.34 -7.41
CA PHE A 115 10.22 2.42 -6.43
C PHE A 115 10.77 2.76 -5.05
N ALA A 116 9.90 2.69 -4.04
CA ALA A 116 10.23 3.06 -2.68
C ALA A 116 9.80 1.97 -1.70
N PHE A 117 10.70 1.62 -0.78
CA PHE A 117 10.48 0.68 0.30
C PHE A 117 10.64 1.38 1.65
N ALA A 118 9.59 1.39 2.46
CA ALA A 118 9.64 1.97 3.80
C ALA A 118 10.28 0.98 4.79
N ILE A 119 11.49 1.25 5.27
CA ILE A 119 12.22 0.44 6.28
C ILE A 119 11.65 0.66 7.69
N ASP A 120 11.16 1.86 7.96
CA ASP A 120 10.38 2.23 9.15
C ASP A 120 9.52 3.47 8.84
N LYS A 121 9.00 4.17 9.87
CA LYS A 121 8.17 5.37 9.70
C LYS A 121 8.94 6.58 9.14
N THR A 122 10.27 6.55 9.18
CA THR A 122 11.18 7.67 8.90
C THR A 122 12.17 7.38 7.77
N ASN A 123 12.54 6.12 7.57
CA ASN A 123 13.55 5.70 6.61
C ASN A 123 12.88 5.02 5.41
N ILE A 124 13.11 5.60 4.23
CA ILE A 124 12.63 5.08 2.95
C ILE A 124 13.83 4.83 2.06
N LEU A 125 13.92 3.61 1.55
CA LEU A 125 14.88 3.23 0.54
C LEU A 125 14.25 3.41 -0.85
N SER A 126 14.97 4.06 -1.77
CA SER A 126 14.49 4.30 -3.13
C SER A 126 15.36 3.58 -4.16
N SER A 127 14.73 3.11 -5.25
CA SER A 127 15.43 2.60 -6.42
C SER A 127 16.09 3.74 -7.21
N GLU A 128 16.91 3.36 -8.18
CA GLU A 128 17.25 4.26 -9.28
C GLU A 128 15.99 4.74 -10.00
N GLN A 129 16.09 5.92 -10.60
CA GLN A 129 15.03 6.55 -11.35
C GLN A 129 14.97 5.94 -12.75
N ILE A 130 13.81 5.43 -13.13
CA ILE A 130 13.53 4.93 -14.46
C ILE A 130 12.86 6.05 -15.24
N ILE A 131 13.53 6.51 -16.29
CA ILE A 131 12.98 7.51 -17.20
C ILE A 131 12.26 6.75 -18.31
N ILE A 132 11.00 7.08 -18.52
CA ILE A 132 10.19 6.55 -19.61
C ILE A 132 9.74 7.71 -20.49
N ASP A 133 9.74 7.47 -21.80
CA ASP A 133 9.11 8.36 -22.76
C ASP A 133 7.79 7.74 -23.17
N VAL A 134 6.70 8.40 -22.77
CA VAL A 134 5.34 8.01 -23.15
C VAL A 134 5.11 8.50 -24.56
N VAL A 135 4.86 7.57 -25.49
CA VAL A 135 4.61 7.86 -26.90
C VAL A 135 3.10 7.90 -27.19
N PRO A 136 2.68 8.61 -28.25
CA PRO A 136 1.28 8.60 -28.68
C PRO A 136 0.81 7.17 -28.97
N ASN A 137 -0.47 6.89 -28.70
CA ASN A 137 -1.07 5.60 -29.01
C ASN A 137 -1.52 5.54 -30.49
N ASP A 138 -2.16 4.43 -30.86
CA ASP A 138 -2.69 4.20 -32.20
C ASP A 138 -3.64 5.35 -32.62
N PRO A 139 -3.58 5.77 -33.89
CA PRO A 139 -4.42 6.84 -34.41
C PRO A 139 -5.90 6.43 -34.43
N VAL A 140 -6.78 7.28 -33.89
CA VAL A 140 -8.22 7.00 -33.81
C VAL A 140 -9.05 8.03 -34.56
N GLN A 141 -8.72 9.32 -34.43
CA GLN A 141 -9.56 10.41 -34.92
C GLN A 141 -8.77 11.49 -35.66
N LEU A 142 -9.42 12.13 -36.63
CA LEU A 142 -8.95 13.34 -37.27
C LEU A 142 -9.60 14.54 -36.57
N LEU A 143 -8.78 15.43 -35.98
CA LEU A 143 -9.28 16.58 -35.23
C LEU A 143 -8.50 17.85 -35.58
N PRO A 144 -9.17 19.02 -35.60
CA PRO A 144 -8.49 20.28 -35.86
C PRO A 144 -7.61 20.70 -34.68
N GLU A 145 -6.55 21.46 -34.96
CA GLU A 145 -5.69 22.06 -33.92
C GLU A 145 -6.50 23.01 -33.00
N SER A 146 -7.38 23.80 -33.60
CA SER A 146 -8.34 24.64 -32.90
C SER A 146 -9.71 24.50 -33.56
N LEU A 147 -10.78 24.50 -32.76
CA LEU A 147 -12.13 24.31 -33.30
C LEU A 147 -12.47 25.51 -34.21
N PRO A 148 -12.65 25.30 -35.53
CA PRO A 148 -12.93 26.38 -36.46
C PRO A 148 -14.30 26.99 -36.15
N ALA A 149 -14.47 28.28 -36.48
CA ALA A 149 -15.78 28.91 -36.41
C ALA A 149 -16.72 28.21 -37.40
N THR A 150 -17.99 28.05 -37.00
CA THR A 150 -19.01 27.47 -37.87
C THR A 150 -19.15 28.32 -39.15
N PRO A 151 -18.85 27.78 -40.35
CA PRO A 151 -18.87 28.59 -41.56
C PRO A 151 -20.29 29.01 -41.93
N VAL A 152 -20.41 30.25 -42.38
CA VAL A 152 -21.67 30.80 -42.89
C VAL A 152 -21.38 31.39 -44.27
N VAL A 153 -21.89 30.74 -45.31
CA VAL A 153 -21.54 31.02 -46.71
C VAL A 153 -22.76 31.50 -47.49
N SER A 154 -22.51 32.27 -48.55
CA SER A 154 -23.53 32.65 -49.50
C SER A 154 -23.17 32.38 -50.96
N ASN A 155 -24.20 32.17 -51.77
CA ASN A 155 -24.08 31.85 -53.19
C ASN A 155 -23.71 33.03 -54.11
N VAL A 156 -22.97 34.01 -53.59
CA VAL A 156 -22.68 35.28 -54.26
C VAL A 156 -21.31 35.23 -54.94
N ARG A 157 -21.11 36.02 -56.00
CA ARG A 157 -19.87 36.00 -56.80
C ARG A 157 -18.59 36.22 -55.96
N THR A 158 -18.68 37.00 -54.88
CA THR A 158 -17.55 37.30 -53.99
C THR A 158 -16.97 36.05 -53.34
N VAL A 159 -15.68 35.78 -53.60
CA VAL A 159 -14.95 34.60 -53.08
C VAL A 159 -15.04 34.52 -51.55
N ALA A 160 -14.82 35.62 -50.85
CA ALA A 160 -14.86 35.68 -49.39
C ALA A 160 -16.21 35.26 -48.78
N SER A 161 -17.31 35.44 -49.51
CA SER A 161 -18.66 35.04 -49.08
C SER A 161 -18.93 33.55 -49.28
N ARG A 162 -18.19 32.90 -50.18
CA ARG A 162 -18.28 31.47 -50.52
C ARG A 162 -17.23 30.61 -49.82
N THR A 163 -16.28 31.23 -49.11
CA THR A 163 -15.21 30.53 -48.40
C THR A 163 -15.78 29.78 -47.19
N LEU A 164 -15.68 28.45 -47.23
CA LEU A 164 -15.99 27.57 -46.09
C LEU A 164 -14.87 27.59 -45.07
N ILE A 165 -13.62 27.51 -45.54
CA ILE A 165 -12.43 27.47 -44.68
C ILE A 165 -11.36 28.38 -45.29
N LYS A 166 -10.82 29.28 -44.47
CA LYS A 166 -9.65 30.08 -44.85
C LYS A 166 -8.36 29.32 -44.58
N ASP A 167 -8.23 28.83 -43.35
CA ASP A 167 -7.08 28.07 -42.86
C ASP A 167 -7.58 27.09 -41.79
N LEU A 168 -7.29 25.81 -41.98
CA LEU A 168 -7.60 24.73 -41.04
C LEU A 168 -6.48 23.70 -41.10
N CYS A 169 -5.84 23.46 -39.97
CA CYS A 169 -4.89 22.36 -39.81
C CYS A 169 -5.59 21.20 -39.09
N LEU A 170 -5.69 20.06 -39.77
CA LEU A 170 -6.21 18.80 -39.20
C LEU A 170 -5.04 17.92 -38.78
N HIS A 171 -5.11 17.39 -37.57
CA HIS A 171 -4.15 16.44 -37.03
C HIS A 171 -4.80 15.10 -36.75
N ILE A 172 -4.03 14.03 -36.94
CA ILE A 172 -4.42 12.72 -36.42
C ILE A 172 -4.08 12.68 -34.93
N LYS A 173 -5.05 12.24 -34.12
CA LYS A 173 -4.89 12.08 -32.69
C LYS A 173 -5.28 10.67 -32.24
N ASP A 174 -4.68 10.24 -31.15
CA ASP A 174 -5.07 9.02 -30.45
C ASP A 174 -6.34 9.25 -29.59
N GLU A 175 -6.80 8.21 -28.90
CA GLU A 175 -7.97 8.26 -28.00
C GLU A 175 -7.83 9.29 -26.86
N TYR A 176 -6.60 9.65 -26.50
CA TYR A 176 -6.26 10.58 -25.42
C TYR A 176 -5.88 11.98 -25.93
N ASN A 177 -6.18 12.28 -27.20
CA ASN A 177 -5.98 13.60 -27.81
C ASN A 177 -4.49 13.97 -28.01
N ASN A 178 -3.57 12.99 -27.99
CA ASN A 178 -2.16 13.20 -28.33
C ASN A 178 -1.96 13.16 -29.85
N ARG A 179 -1.05 13.98 -30.37
CA ARG A 179 -0.72 13.99 -31.81
C ARG A 179 0.04 12.71 -32.21
N THR A 180 -0.39 12.05 -33.28
CA THR A 180 0.21 10.80 -33.77
C THR A 180 0.24 10.76 -35.31
N GLY A 181 0.71 9.66 -35.90
CA GLY A 181 0.68 9.43 -37.35
C GLY A 181 1.70 10.24 -38.15
N ASN A 182 2.84 10.60 -37.55
CA ASN A 182 3.92 11.36 -38.21
C ASN A 182 4.55 10.61 -39.41
N ASP A 183 4.46 9.29 -39.39
CA ASP A 183 4.91 8.35 -40.40
C ASP A 183 3.87 8.07 -41.49
N LEU A 184 2.62 8.49 -41.29
CA LEU A 184 1.52 8.28 -42.24
C LEU A 184 1.58 9.32 -43.36
N VAL A 185 1.42 8.83 -44.59
CA VAL A 185 1.32 9.62 -45.82
C VAL A 185 0.07 9.21 -46.57
N GLY A 186 -0.70 10.18 -47.03
CA GLY A 186 -1.92 9.94 -47.80
C GLY A 186 -2.60 11.24 -48.18
N LYS A 187 -3.93 11.25 -48.15
CA LYS A 187 -4.73 12.43 -48.50
C LYS A 187 -5.96 12.57 -47.61
N ILE A 188 -6.41 13.81 -47.41
CA ILE A 188 -7.71 14.12 -46.83
C ILE A 188 -8.67 14.47 -47.95
N ILE A 189 -9.82 13.81 -48.00
CA ILE A 189 -10.88 14.04 -48.96
C ILE A 189 -11.97 14.86 -48.27
N ALA A 190 -12.16 16.09 -48.73
CA ALA A 190 -13.25 16.95 -48.30
C ALA A 190 -14.48 16.71 -49.17
N ALA A 191 -15.64 16.46 -48.56
CA ALA A 191 -16.92 16.27 -49.21
C ALA A 191 -18.03 17.04 -48.49
N ILE A 192 -19.03 17.52 -49.23
CA ILE A 192 -20.22 18.16 -48.65
C ILE A 192 -21.35 17.13 -48.65
N LYS A 193 -21.94 16.90 -47.47
CA LYS A 193 -23.09 16.02 -47.27
C LYS A 193 -24.30 16.83 -46.80
N SER A 194 -25.48 16.46 -47.31
CA SER A 194 -26.78 16.91 -46.81
C SER A 194 -27.27 15.96 -45.73
N CYS A 195 -28.15 16.45 -44.84
CA CYS A 195 -28.87 15.59 -43.88
C CYS A 195 -29.90 14.66 -44.56
N SER A 196 -30.20 14.87 -45.83
CA SER A 196 -31.08 14.05 -46.69
C SER A 196 -30.26 13.36 -47.77
N GLU A 197 -30.24 12.02 -47.80
CA GLU A 197 -29.48 11.25 -48.81
C GLU A 197 -30.04 11.38 -50.25
N GLU A 198 -31.26 11.90 -50.41
CA GLU A 198 -31.95 12.04 -51.70
C GLU A 198 -31.86 13.44 -52.35
N ASP A 199 -31.15 14.40 -51.73
CA ASP A 199 -31.12 15.79 -52.24
C ASP A 199 -30.10 15.99 -53.38
N THR A 200 -30.61 16.22 -54.59
CA THR A 200 -29.79 16.59 -55.76
C THR A 200 -29.18 18.01 -55.66
N ASP A 201 -29.67 18.83 -54.72
CA ASP A 201 -29.27 20.23 -54.53
C ASP A 201 -28.22 20.41 -53.41
N THR A 202 -27.14 19.62 -53.46
CA THR A 202 -26.04 19.73 -52.50
C THR A 202 -24.96 20.70 -53.02
N PRO A 203 -24.48 21.67 -52.21
CA PRO A 203 -23.42 22.58 -52.62
C PRO A 203 -22.16 21.87 -53.11
N VAL A 204 -21.53 22.46 -54.13
CA VAL A 204 -20.32 21.93 -54.77
C VAL A 204 -19.16 22.91 -54.61
N PHE A 205 -17.95 22.38 -54.62
CA PHE A 205 -16.74 23.20 -54.50
C PHE A 205 -16.42 23.94 -55.81
N GLN A 206 -15.54 24.94 -55.71
CA GLN A 206 -15.01 25.69 -56.84
C GLN A 206 -14.55 24.75 -57.96
N GLY A 207 -14.96 25.02 -59.20
CA GLY A 207 -14.75 24.12 -60.34
C GLY A 207 -15.88 23.10 -60.56
N LYS A 208 -16.97 23.17 -59.80
CA LYS A 208 -18.14 22.26 -59.85
C LYS A 208 -17.79 20.81 -59.52
N VAL A 209 -16.83 20.62 -58.62
CA VAL A 209 -16.41 19.30 -58.13
C VAL A 209 -17.11 18.97 -56.82
N LYS A 210 -17.43 17.68 -56.61
CA LYS A 210 -18.11 17.21 -55.38
C LYS A 210 -17.14 16.93 -54.24
N THR A 211 -15.88 16.67 -54.55
CA THR A 211 -14.83 16.36 -53.58
C THR A 211 -13.56 17.13 -53.92
N ILE A 212 -12.77 17.46 -52.91
CA ILE A 212 -11.44 18.06 -53.04
C ILE A 212 -10.46 17.24 -52.19
N GLU A 213 -9.27 17.01 -52.72
CA GLU A 213 -8.22 16.26 -52.04
C GLU A 213 -7.12 17.20 -51.54
N PHE A 214 -6.68 16.98 -50.31
CA PHE A 214 -5.57 17.69 -49.68
C PHE A 214 -4.46 16.71 -49.32
N PRO A 215 -3.19 17.04 -49.56
CA PRO A 215 -2.08 16.17 -49.17
C PRO A 215 -2.01 16.05 -47.65
N PHE A 216 -1.83 14.83 -47.14
CA PHE A 216 -1.61 14.54 -45.74
C PHE A 216 -0.18 14.04 -45.53
N ASN A 217 0.59 14.72 -44.69
CA ASN A 217 1.95 14.33 -44.34
C ASN A 217 2.30 14.75 -42.90
N ARG A 218 3.22 14.01 -42.27
CA ARG A 218 3.75 14.32 -40.93
C ARG A 218 2.65 14.48 -39.86
N GLY A 219 1.63 13.62 -39.90
CA GLY A 219 0.54 13.66 -38.92
C GLY A 219 -0.42 14.85 -39.09
N SER A 220 -0.34 15.59 -40.20
CA SER A 220 -1.18 16.78 -40.44
C SER A 220 -1.60 16.98 -41.90
N ALA A 221 -2.72 17.68 -42.09
CA ALA A 221 -3.12 18.25 -43.38
C ALA A 221 -3.52 19.72 -43.20
N GLU A 222 -2.92 20.58 -44.01
CA GLU A 222 -3.26 22.00 -44.11
C GLU A 222 -4.33 22.19 -45.20
N ILE A 223 -5.48 22.71 -44.80
CA ILE A 223 -6.61 23.01 -45.68
C ILE A 223 -6.72 24.52 -45.80
N VAL A 224 -6.34 25.03 -46.97
CA VAL A 224 -6.30 26.47 -47.23
C VAL A 224 -7.30 26.82 -48.34
N ASN A 225 -8.09 27.87 -48.11
CA ASN A 225 -9.03 28.43 -49.08
C ASN A 225 -10.00 27.40 -49.71
N LEU A 226 -10.74 26.66 -48.88
CA LEU A 226 -11.82 25.80 -49.35
C LEU A 226 -13.06 26.66 -49.65
N VAL A 227 -13.48 26.70 -50.92
CA VAL A 227 -14.48 27.64 -51.43
C VAL A 227 -15.55 26.91 -52.24
N LEU A 228 -16.82 27.31 -52.07
CA LEU A 228 -17.95 26.84 -52.90
C LEU A 228 -17.93 27.42 -54.31
N ALA A 229 -18.45 26.72 -55.30
CA ALA A 229 -18.59 27.24 -56.66
C ALA A 229 -19.50 28.48 -56.73
N GLU A 230 -19.28 29.32 -57.74
CA GLU A 230 -20.22 30.40 -58.07
C GLU A 230 -21.56 29.81 -58.56
N ASN A 231 -22.67 30.33 -58.05
CA ASN A 231 -24.02 29.81 -58.33
C ASN A 231 -24.12 28.30 -58.03
N SER A 232 -23.49 27.87 -56.93
CA SER A 232 -23.58 26.50 -56.44
C SER A 232 -25.05 26.13 -56.18
N PRO A 233 -25.48 24.89 -56.48
CA PRO A 233 -26.75 24.36 -55.98
C PRO A 233 -26.75 24.38 -54.44
N GLY A 234 -27.93 24.45 -53.84
CA GLY A 234 -28.08 24.55 -52.39
C GLY A 234 -29.42 25.20 -52.01
N LYS A 235 -30.05 24.66 -50.98
CA LYS A 235 -31.29 25.21 -50.42
C LYS A 235 -30.95 26.37 -49.47
N ASP A 236 -31.64 27.50 -49.62
CA ASP A 236 -31.47 28.64 -48.71
C ASP A 236 -31.77 28.23 -47.28
N SER A 237 -31.05 28.82 -46.32
CA SER A 237 -31.28 28.59 -44.88
C SER A 237 -31.12 27.12 -44.44
N THR A 238 -30.34 26.33 -45.18
CA THR A 238 -30.14 24.90 -44.88
C THR A 238 -28.74 24.65 -44.31
N GLU A 239 -28.68 23.78 -43.30
CA GLU A 239 -27.43 23.28 -42.72
C GLU A 239 -26.88 22.13 -43.57
N TYR A 240 -25.59 22.19 -43.88
CA TYR A 240 -24.85 21.15 -44.58
C TYR A 240 -23.64 20.74 -43.75
N ILE A 241 -23.16 19.51 -43.95
CA ILE A 241 -22.00 18.98 -43.22
C ILE A 241 -20.84 18.89 -44.19
N LEU A 242 -19.74 19.56 -43.85
CA LEU A 242 -18.45 19.41 -44.49
C LEU A 242 -17.70 18.28 -43.80
N GLU A 243 -17.53 17.16 -44.47
CA GLU A 243 -16.85 15.98 -43.95
C GLU A 243 -15.44 15.86 -44.54
N PHE A 244 -14.47 15.60 -43.67
CA PHE A 244 -13.08 15.35 -44.01
C PHE A 244 -12.74 13.90 -43.68
N GLU A 245 -12.61 13.10 -44.72
CA GLU A 245 -12.26 11.69 -44.61
C GLU A 245 -10.76 11.50 -44.90
N ALA A 246 -10.08 10.72 -44.08
CA ALA A 246 -8.67 10.43 -44.26
C ALA A 246 -8.47 9.15 -45.07
N ASP A 247 -7.92 9.27 -46.28
CA ASP A 247 -7.50 8.15 -47.11
C ASP A 247 -6.00 7.91 -46.91
N LEU A 248 -5.70 6.97 -46.00
CA LEU A 248 -4.35 6.64 -45.54
C LEU A 248 -4.07 5.15 -45.82
N PRO A 249 -3.36 4.81 -46.91
CA PRO A 249 -3.16 3.42 -47.33
C PRO A 249 -2.43 2.53 -46.30
N ALA A 250 -1.63 3.14 -45.43
CA ALA A 250 -0.86 2.44 -44.40
C ALA A 250 -1.69 2.05 -43.17
N LEU A 251 -2.92 2.56 -43.03
CA LEU A 251 -3.75 2.35 -41.85
C LEU A 251 -4.79 1.25 -42.09
N ALA A 252 -4.77 0.19 -41.26
CA ALA A 252 -5.65 -0.96 -41.43
C ALA A 252 -7.14 -0.67 -41.10
N LYS A 253 -7.42 0.33 -40.26
CA LYS A 253 -8.78 0.78 -39.92
C LYS A 253 -8.97 2.23 -40.35
N PRO A 254 -10.07 2.59 -41.02
CA PRO A 254 -10.34 3.99 -41.36
C PRO A 254 -10.55 4.82 -40.08
N LEU A 255 -10.01 6.04 -40.08
CA LEU A 255 -10.21 7.00 -39.00
C LEU A 255 -11.63 7.54 -39.03
N GLU A 256 -12.12 7.98 -37.87
CA GLU A 256 -13.39 8.70 -37.83
C GLU A 256 -13.25 10.05 -38.57
N PRO A 257 -14.12 10.33 -39.57
CA PRO A 257 -14.05 11.58 -40.33
C PRO A 257 -14.34 12.81 -39.45
N TYR A 258 -13.62 13.89 -39.68
CA TYR A 258 -13.94 15.17 -39.05
C TYR A 258 -15.13 15.82 -39.75
N ARG A 259 -16.16 16.21 -39.00
CA ARG A 259 -17.38 16.82 -39.54
C ARG A 259 -17.54 18.24 -39.02
N LEU A 260 -17.70 19.18 -39.95
CA LEU A 260 -17.93 20.58 -39.67
C LEU A 260 -19.26 21.02 -40.30
N SER A 261 -20.24 21.37 -39.48
CA SER A 261 -21.49 21.97 -39.97
C SER A 261 -21.25 23.36 -40.54
N PHE A 262 -21.97 23.73 -41.60
CA PHE A 262 -22.03 25.08 -42.12
C PHE A 262 -23.44 25.44 -42.62
N MET A 263 -23.77 26.73 -42.59
CA MET A 263 -25.05 27.24 -43.07
C MET A 263 -24.92 27.85 -44.45
N PHE A 264 -25.82 27.47 -45.37
CA PHE A 264 -25.88 27.99 -46.73
C PHE A 264 -27.01 29.03 -46.90
N TYR A 265 -26.69 30.19 -47.46
CA TYR A 265 -27.64 31.26 -47.73
C TYR A 265 -27.57 31.78 -49.17
N ASN A 266 -28.69 32.18 -49.73
CA ASN A 266 -28.73 32.78 -51.07
C ASN A 266 -28.47 34.31 -51.05
N ASP A 267 -28.71 34.98 -49.91
CA ASP A 267 -28.54 36.44 -49.76
C ASP A 267 -27.33 36.80 -48.88
N PHE A 268 -26.44 37.65 -49.39
CA PHE A 268 -25.29 38.21 -48.67
C PHE A 268 -25.67 38.97 -47.38
N LYS A 269 -26.77 39.73 -47.39
CA LYS A 269 -27.19 40.48 -46.19
C LYS A 269 -27.68 39.55 -45.08
N LYS A 270 -28.38 38.47 -45.45
CA LYS A 270 -28.83 37.42 -44.53
C LYS A 270 -27.63 36.65 -44.00
N GLN A 271 -26.69 36.26 -44.87
CA GLN A 271 -25.41 35.64 -44.49
C GLN A 271 -24.66 36.49 -43.46
N GLN A 272 -24.48 37.79 -43.69
CA GLN A 272 -23.70 38.64 -42.79
C GLN A 272 -24.31 38.71 -41.39
N ARG A 273 -25.64 38.81 -41.28
CA ARG A 273 -26.34 38.79 -39.97
C ARG A 273 -26.18 37.45 -39.27
N MET A 274 -26.37 36.34 -40.00
CA MET A 274 -26.27 35.00 -39.44
C MET A 274 -24.83 34.64 -39.03
N ALA A 275 -23.83 35.10 -39.80
CA ALA A 275 -22.43 34.94 -39.47
C ALA A 275 -22.04 35.65 -38.17
N THR A 276 -22.56 36.86 -37.92
CA THR A 276 -22.35 37.57 -36.65
C THR A 276 -22.97 36.80 -35.48
N LEU A 277 -24.25 36.40 -35.59
CA LEU A 277 -24.94 35.65 -34.53
C LEU A 277 -24.27 34.30 -34.25
N THR A 278 -23.77 33.62 -35.28
CA THR A 278 -23.09 32.32 -35.14
C THR A 278 -21.74 32.47 -34.43
N ARG A 279 -20.98 33.54 -34.70
CA ARG A 279 -19.74 33.83 -33.96
C ARG A 279 -20.01 34.14 -32.49
N GLU A 280 -21.00 34.97 -32.21
CA GLU A 280 -21.40 35.30 -30.83
C GLU A 280 -21.82 34.02 -30.07
N ARG A 281 -22.57 33.12 -30.71
CA ARG A 281 -22.91 31.81 -30.16
C ARG A 281 -21.67 30.97 -29.84
N ASP A 282 -20.74 30.87 -30.79
CA ASP A 282 -19.53 30.03 -30.63
C ASP A 282 -18.62 30.57 -29.51
N GLU A 283 -18.50 31.90 -29.39
CA GLU A 283 -17.74 32.56 -28.31
C GLU A 283 -18.40 32.35 -26.94
N LEU A 284 -19.72 32.55 -26.84
CA LEU A 284 -20.46 32.32 -25.60
C LEU A 284 -20.41 30.85 -25.17
N SER A 285 -20.56 29.91 -26.11
CA SER A 285 -20.52 28.47 -25.83
C SER A 285 -19.16 28.04 -25.27
N LYS A 286 -18.06 28.55 -25.86
CA LYS A 286 -16.70 28.30 -25.34
C LYS A 286 -16.52 28.84 -23.94
N SER A 287 -16.97 30.06 -23.67
CA SER A 287 -16.91 30.69 -22.35
C SER A 287 -17.69 29.89 -21.29
N ILE A 288 -18.94 29.52 -21.60
CA ILE A 288 -19.80 28.72 -20.71
C ILE A 288 -19.15 27.37 -20.38
N ALA A 289 -18.55 26.69 -21.37
CA ALA A 289 -17.89 25.41 -21.16
C ALA A 289 -16.71 25.52 -20.18
N VAL A 290 -15.89 26.57 -20.29
CA VAL A 290 -14.77 26.83 -19.36
C VAL A 290 -15.28 27.04 -17.94
N TYR A 291 -16.30 27.88 -17.76
CA TYR A 291 -16.87 28.14 -16.44
C TYR A 291 -17.48 26.88 -15.81
N ARG A 292 -18.24 26.08 -16.58
CA ARG A 292 -18.81 24.82 -16.09
C ARG A 292 -17.72 23.85 -15.62
N ASN A 293 -16.69 23.64 -16.44
CA ASN A 293 -15.58 22.76 -16.08
C ASN A 293 -14.86 23.20 -14.79
N MET A 294 -14.66 24.50 -14.60
CA MET A 294 -14.11 25.05 -13.37
C MET A 294 -15.00 24.74 -12.15
N PHE A 295 -16.31 24.90 -12.27
CA PHE A 295 -17.25 24.57 -11.18
C PHE A 295 -17.30 23.07 -10.90
N ASP A 296 -17.33 22.23 -11.93
CA ASP A 296 -17.35 20.76 -11.80
C ASP A 296 -16.08 20.26 -11.10
N THR A 297 -14.90 20.74 -11.51
CA THR A 297 -13.62 20.41 -10.88
C THR A 297 -13.60 20.81 -9.40
N THR A 298 -14.21 21.95 -9.08
CA THR A 298 -14.28 22.47 -7.73
C THR A 298 -15.23 21.66 -6.84
N GLU A 299 -16.36 21.21 -7.38
CA GLU A 299 -17.30 20.31 -6.68
C GLU A 299 -16.68 18.93 -6.42
N GLN A 300 -15.92 18.39 -7.38
CA GLN A 300 -15.17 17.15 -7.20
C GLN A 300 -14.16 17.27 -6.05
N LEU A 301 -13.39 18.35 -6.01
CA LEU A 301 -12.43 18.62 -4.93
C LEU A 301 -13.12 18.69 -3.55
N VAL A 302 -14.26 19.38 -3.44
CA VAL A 302 -15.03 19.46 -2.19
C VAL A 302 -15.54 18.09 -1.77
N THR A 303 -15.97 17.26 -2.73
CA THR A 303 -16.46 15.91 -2.46
C THR A 303 -15.36 15.02 -1.91
N GLU A 304 -14.16 15.08 -2.50
CA GLU A 304 -12.98 14.37 -2.00
C GLU A 304 -12.57 14.84 -0.59
N MET A 305 -12.57 16.15 -0.33
CA MET A 305 -12.29 16.69 1.01
C MET A 305 -13.30 16.19 2.06
N LYS A 306 -14.59 16.11 1.72
CA LYS A 306 -15.62 15.54 2.61
C LYS A 306 -15.35 14.07 2.91
N TYR A 307 -14.92 13.29 1.93
CA TYR A 307 -14.53 11.89 2.13
C TYR A 307 -13.36 11.77 3.11
N GLN A 308 -12.33 12.62 2.97
CA GLN A 308 -11.19 12.63 3.89
C GLN A 308 -11.57 12.99 5.34
N VAL A 309 -12.53 13.90 5.53
CA VAL A 309 -13.09 14.20 6.86
C VAL A 309 -13.75 12.95 7.44
N GLN A 310 -14.63 12.28 6.68
CA GLN A 310 -15.33 11.07 7.14
C GLN A 310 -14.36 9.94 7.50
N GLU A 311 -13.30 9.74 6.72
CA GLU A 311 -12.25 8.76 7.03
C GLU A 311 -11.54 9.11 8.34
N ALA A 312 -11.18 10.38 8.54
CA ALA A 312 -10.53 10.86 9.76
C ALA A 312 -11.44 10.71 11.00
N GLU A 313 -12.74 10.99 10.88
CA GLU A 313 -13.73 10.78 11.94
C GLU A 313 -13.86 9.31 12.32
N THR A 314 -13.96 8.42 11.32
CA THR A 314 -14.03 6.98 11.53
C THR A 314 -12.81 6.47 12.27
N ARG A 315 -11.61 6.93 11.87
CA ARG A 315 -10.34 6.57 12.52
C ARG A 315 -10.26 7.08 13.96
N GLN A 316 -10.69 8.31 14.21
CA GLN A 316 -10.75 8.88 15.57
C GLN A 316 -11.71 8.08 16.47
N SER A 317 -12.91 7.76 15.96
CA SER A 317 -13.93 6.98 16.68
C SER A 317 -13.43 5.57 17.02
N HIS A 318 -12.79 4.90 16.06
CA HIS A 318 -12.16 3.60 16.29
C HIS A 318 -11.14 3.65 17.43
N LEU A 319 -10.20 4.59 17.38
CA LEU A 319 -9.17 4.75 18.42
C LEU A 319 -9.78 5.12 19.78
N LYS A 320 -10.85 5.92 19.80
CA LYS A 320 -11.60 6.24 21.03
C LYS A 320 -12.21 4.98 21.65
N ASN A 321 -12.77 4.08 20.84
CA ASN A 321 -13.34 2.82 21.31
C ASN A 321 -12.27 1.87 21.86
N GLU A 322 -11.09 1.80 21.24
CA GLU A 322 -9.96 1.04 21.78
C GLU A 322 -9.49 1.59 23.13
N LEU A 323 -9.42 2.92 23.30
CA LEU A 323 -9.07 3.53 24.59
C LEU A 323 -10.10 3.20 25.68
N LYS A 324 -11.38 3.14 25.33
CA LYS A 324 -12.45 2.73 26.26
C LYS A 324 -12.29 1.28 26.73
N LYS A 325 -11.80 0.36 25.87
CA LYS A 325 -11.48 -1.02 26.29
C LYS A 325 -10.39 -1.07 27.35
N HIS A 326 -9.46 -0.11 27.32
CA HIS A 326 -8.43 0.07 28.35
C HIS A 326 -8.89 0.90 29.55
N GLN A 327 -10.20 1.15 29.71
CA GLN A 327 -10.79 1.97 30.78
C GLN A 327 -10.31 3.44 30.78
N ILE A 328 -9.91 3.95 29.62
CA ILE A 328 -9.53 5.34 29.43
C ILE A 328 -10.69 6.05 28.72
N ASP A 329 -11.39 6.93 29.45
CA ASP A 329 -12.46 7.75 28.87
C ASP A 329 -11.93 9.15 28.55
N ILE A 330 -12.25 9.64 27.35
CA ILE A 330 -11.76 10.92 26.86
C ILE A 330 -12.93 11.93 26.83
N PRO A 331 -12.79 13.07 27.53
CA PRO A 331 -13.83 14.10 27.58
C PRO A 331 -14.08 14.70 26.20
N GLN A 332 -15.27 15.29 26.02
CA GLN A 332 -15.63 15.95 24.76
C GLN A 332 -14.96 17.32 24.58
N THR A 333 -14.59 17.98 25.68
CA THR A 333 -13.93 19.30 25.69
C THR A 333 -12.46 19.18 26.13
N ASN A 334 -11.63 20.13 25.69
CA ASN A 334 -10.20 20.20 26.03
C ASN A 334 -9.39 18.93 25.74
N ILE A 335 -9.77 18.20 24.68
CA ILE A 335 -9.19 16.90 24.29
C ILE A 335 -7.66 16.94 24.26
N PHE A 336 -7.06 17.94 23.62
CA PHE A 336 -5.59 18.03 23.48
C PHE A 336 -4.89 18.15 24.83
N GLN A 337 -5.35 19.06 25.69
CA GLN A 337 -4.74 19.26 27.03
C GLN A 337 -4.91 18.01 27.90
N TYR A 338 -6.07 17.36 27.84
CA TYR A 338 -6.34 16.14 28.59
C TYR A 338 -5.49 14.96 28.10
N VAL A 339 -5.38 14.76 26.79
CA VAL A 339 -4.57 13.67 26.23
C VAL A 339 -3.08 13.91 26.51
N ASP A 340 -2.60 15.14 26.39
CA ASP A 340 -1.20 15.48 26.68
C ASP A 340 -0.87 15.30 28.18
N SER A 341 -1.79 15.67 29.08
CA SER A 341 -1.59 15.45 30.52
C SER A 341 -1.61 13.97 30.87
N LEU A 342 -2.52 13.18 30.27
CA LEU A 342 -2.63 11.75 30.49
C LEU A 342 -1.40 10.99 29.97
N ILE A 343 -0.88 11.35 28.79
CA ILE A 343 0.38 10.79 28.26
C ILE A 343 1.52 11.07 29.25
N LYS A 344 1.66 12.31 29.73
CA LYS A 344 2.69 12.66 30.72
C LYS A 344 2.56 11.85 32.01
N GLN A 345 1.33 11.71 32.53
CA GLN A 345 1.06 10.90 33.72
C GLN A 345 1.47 9.44 33.50
N LYS A 346 1.08 8.83 32.37
CA LYS A 346 1.40 7.43 32.05
C LYS A 346 2.90 7.22 31.85
N MET A 347 3.60 8.18 31.25
CA MET A 347 5.06 8.14 31.15
C MET A 347 5.74 8.22 32.52
N LEU A 348 5.22 9.03 33.46
CA LEU A 348 5.72 9.08 34.84
C LEU A 348 5.48 7.76 35.58
N GLU A 349 4.28 7.18 35.45
CA GLU A 349 3.96 5.85 35.99
C GLU A 349 4.91 4.78 35.42
N GLN A 350 5.15 4.80 34.10
CA GLN A 350 6.04 3.87 33.42
C GLN A 350 7.49 3.98 33.91
N GLU A 351 8.00 5.20 34.06
CA GLU A 351 9.33 5.45 34.62
C GLU A 351 9.43 5.03 36.09
N GLY A 352 8.35 5.20 36.87
CA GLY A 352 8.25 4.68 38.22
C GLY A 352 8.38 3.15 38.27
N VAL A 353 7.65 2.44 37.39
CA VAL A 353 7.75 0.97 37.25
C VAL A 353 9.16 0.56 36.81
N LYS A 354 9.78 1.27 35.86
CA LYS A 354 11.13 0.98 35.39
C LYS A 354 12.19 1.11 36.49
N LYS A 355 12.06 2.11 37.36
CA LYS A 355 12.98 2.39 38.49
C LYS A 355 12.69 1.55 39.75
N SER A 356 11.56 0.84 39.79
CA SER A 356 11.24 -0.02 40.93
C SER A 356 12.35 -1.07 41.17
N PRO A 357 12.68 -1.38 42.43
CA PRO A 357 13.70 -2.37 42.75
C PRO A 357 13.24 -3.75 42.27
N ARG A 358 14.12 -4.45 41.55
CA ARG A 358 13.88 -5.81 41.05
C ARG A 358 15.05 -6.70 41.42
N ARG A 359 14.77 -8.00 41.58
CA ARG A 359 15.83 -8.99 41.67
C ARG A 359 16.69 -8.91 40.41
N SER A 360 17.98 -8.79 40.61
CA SER A 360 19.00 -8.83 39.55
C SER A 360 20.08 -9.82 39.94
N CYS A 361 20.69 -10.45 38.94
CA CYS A 361 21.87 -11.28 39.17
C CYS A 361 23.07 -10.37 39.44
N THR A 362 23.85 -10.67 40.47
CA THR A 362 25.04 -9.86 40.82
C THR A 362 26.32 -10.35 40.13
N LEU A 363 26.25 -11.46 39.38
CA LEU A 363 27.39 -11.89 38.57
C LEU A 363 27.71 -10.82 37.54
N SER A 364 28.99 -10.53 37.36
CA SER A 364 29.44 -9.68 36.26
C SER A 364 29.01 -10.30 34.94
N ASN A 365 28.33 -9.52 34.11
CA ASN A 365 28.00 -9.96 32.76
C ASN A 365 29.29 -10.08 31.94
N TYR A 366 29.33 -11.03 31.01
CA TYR A 366 30.46 -11.15 30.09
C TYR A 366 30.31 -10.12 28.98
N SER A 367 31.41 -9.51 28.53
CA SER A 367 31.35 -8.48 27.50
C SER A 367 30.81 -9.04 26.19
N LYS A 368 29.81 -8.38 25.61
CA LYS A 368 29.17 -8.76 24.32
C LYS A 368 29.92 -8.14 23.12
N ASP A 369 31.23 -7.90 23.23
CA ASP A 369 32.02 -7.29 22.14
C ASP A 369 32.15 -8.20 20.90
N ASN A 370 31.77 -9.48 21.03
CA ASN A 370 31.76 -10.46 19.95
C ASN A 370 30.34 -11.04 19.77
N GLN A 371 29.83 -11.03 18.53
CA GLN A 371 28.51 -11.58 18.16
C GLN A 371 28.38 -13.09 18.43
N ASP A 372 29.50 -13.81 18.49
CA ASP A 372 29.51 -15.24 18.79
C ASP A 372 29.31 -15.57 20.29
N ILE A 373 29.22 -14.58 21.17
CA ILE A 373 29.07 -14.77 22.61
C ILE A 373 27.66 -14.36 23.03
N LEU A 374 26.89 -15.33 23.54
CA LEU A 374 25.53 -15.06 24.05
C LEU A 374 25.56 -14.43 25.44
N GLY A 375 26.51 -14.87 26.28
CA GLY A 375 26.70 -14.38 27.65
C GLY A 375 26.65 -15.48 28.69
N LYS A 376 26.65 -15.11 29.97
CA LYS A 376 26.58 -16.07 31.09
C LYS A 376 25.16 -16.57 31.28
N ILE A 377 25.01 -17.86 31.63
CA ILE A 377 23.71 -18.50 31.83
C ILE A 377 22.80 -17.71 32.78
N ALA A 378 23.33 -17.18 33.88
CA ALA A 378 22.56 -16.39 34.85
C ALA A 378 21.85 -15.15 34.27
N HIS A 379 22.33 -14.62 33.15
CA HIS A 379 21.80 -13.43 32.47
C HIS A 379 20.97 -13.75 31.23
N LEU A 380 20.97 -15.00 30.76
CA LEU A 380 20.23 -15.40 29.54
C LEU A 380 18.73 -15.56 29.79
N ALA A 381 18.32 -15.75 31.04
CA ALA A 381 16.91 -15.90 31.41
C ALA A 381 16.55 -15.11 32.66
N GLN A 382 15.27 -14.85 32.80
CA GLN A 382 14.66 -14.16 33.93
C GLN A 382 13.48 -15.00 34.44
N ILE A 383 13.23 -14.96 35.75
CA ILE A 383 12.14 -15.69 36.39
C ILE A 383 11.37 -14.71 37.25
N GLU A 384 10.05 -14.70 37.12
CA GLU A 384 9.18 -13.82 37.91
C GLU A 384 9.04 -14.32 39.37
N ASP A 385 8.62 -15.58 39.57
CA ASP A 385 8.41 -16.19 40.90
C ASP A 385 9.72 -16.31 41.70
N ASP A 386 9.81 -15.62 42.84
CA ASP A 386 10.95 -15.62 43.77
C ASP A 386 11.33 -17.01 44.27
N LYS A 387 10.33 -17.84 44.59
CA LYS A 387 10.57 -19.20 45.12
C LYS A 387 11.12 -20.09 44.01
N ALA A 388 10.53 -20.00 42.82
CA ALA A 388 11.03 -20.72 41.64
C ALA A 388 12.45 -20.27 41.27
N ALA A 389 12.72 -18.96 41.25
CA ALA A 389 14.04 -18.41 40.96
C ALA A 389 15.09 -18.94 41.93
N LYS A 390 14.77 -19.01 43.24
CA LYS A 390 15.67 -19.58 44.26
C LYS A 390 16.05 -21.02 43.93
N VAL A 391 15.06 -21.88 43.67
CA VAL A 391 15.28 -23.33 43.56
C VAL A 391 15.86 -23.73 42.22
N ILE A 392 15.50 -23.03 41.14
CA ILE A 392 16.07 -23.23 39.81
C ILE A 392 17.52 -22.76 39.78
N SER A 393 17.82 -21.56 40.32
CA SER A 393 19.19 -21.05 40.37
C SER A 393 20.09 -21.95 41.23
N TRP A 394 19.57 -22.46 42.35
CA TRP A 394 20.28 -23.45 43.16
C TRP A 394 20.50 -24.77 42.42
N HIS A 395 19.50 -25.25 41.69
CA HIS A 395 19.62 -26.48 40.90
C HIS A 395 20.73 -26.37 39.84
N MET A 396 20.86 -25.19 39.23
CA MET A 396 21.85 -24.86 38.20
C MET A 396 23.13 -24.21 38.75
N ALA A 397 23.36 -24.22 40.06
CA ALA A 397 24.41 -23.41 40.68
C ALA A 397 25.83 -23.67 40.12
N SER A 398 26.09 -24.88 39.61
CA SER A 398 27.34 -25.24 38.93
C SER A 398 27.55 -24.54 37.59
N ASP A 399 26.48 -24.13 36.93
CA ASP A 399 26.46 -23.69 35.53
C ASP A 399 26.13 -22.19 35.39
N MET A 400 25.67 -21.53 36.46
CA MET A 400 25.23 -20.12 36.42
C MET A 400 26.30 -19.14 35.89
N ASP A 401 27.57 -19.39 36.20
CA ASP A 401 28.70 -18.55 35.78
C ASP A 401 29.32 -18.98 34.43
N CYS A 402 28.81 -20.04 33.80
CA CYS A 402 29.33 -20.53 32.53
C CYS A 402 28.89 -19.63 31.36
N VAL A 403 29.84 -19.33 30.46
CA VAL A 403 29.66 -18.44 29.30
C VAL A 403 29.26 -19.26 28.08
N VAL A 404 28.12 -18.91 27.48
CA VAL A 404 27.60 -19.58 26.30
C VAL A 404 28.08 -18.88 25.03
N THR A 405 28.57 -19.66 24.07
CA THR A 405 29.00 -19.18 22.74
C THR A 405 28.27 -19.93 21.63
N LEU A 406 28.13 -19.29 20.48
CA LEU A 406 27.57 -19.93 19.28
C LEU A 406 28.54 -20.94 18.68
N THR A 407 29.84 -20.61 18.69
CA THR A 407 30.89 -21.42 18.08
C THR A 407 31.89 -21.97 19.09
N THR A 408 32.47 -23.14 18.77
CA THR A 408 33.57 -23.75 19.52
C THR A 408 34.84 -22.88 19.47
N ALA A 409 35.07 -22.16 18.36
CA ALA A 409 36.20 -21.24 18.23
C ALA A 409 36.12 -20.09 19.24
N ALA A 410 34.94 -19.49 19.42
CA ALA A 410 34.73 -18.45 20.42
C ALA A 410 34.91 -18.99 21.85
N ALA A 411 34.38 -20.19 22.16
CA ALA A 411 34.59 -20.83 23.46
C ALA A 411 36.09 -21.08 23.74
N ARG A 412 36.85 -21.55 22.74
CA ARG A 412 38.29 -21.80 22.87
C ARG A 412 39.05 -20.53 23.20
N ARG A 413 38.75 -19.42 22.51
CA ARG A 413 39.36 -18.13 22.80
C ARG A 413 39.17 -17.69 24.24
N ILE A 414 37.94 -17.75 24.76
CA ILE A 414 37.63 -17.39 26.15
C ILE A 414 38.38 -18.30 27.12
N PHE A 415 38.43 -19.60 26.83
CA PHE A 415 39.19 -20.55 27.64
C PHE A 415 40.68 -20.18 27.69
N ASP A 416 41.30 -19.84 26.56
CA ASP A 416 42.70 -19.42 26.49
C ASP A 416 42.95 -18.11 27.25
N GLU A 417 42.13 -17.09 26.98
CA GLU A 417 42.22 -15.76 27.61
C GLU A 417 42.08 -15.84 29.15
N THR A 418 41.26 -16.77 29.63
CA THR A 418 41.01 -16.98 31.07
C THR A 418 41.87 -18.07 31.70
N GLN A 419 42.81 -18.66 30.94
CA GLN A 419 43.66 -19.78 31.38
C GLN A 419 42.84 -20.95 31.94
N GLY A 420 41.68 -21.23 31.33
CA GLY A 420 40.78 -22.31 31.71
C GLY A 420 39.99 -22.08 33.01
N ARG A 421 40.05 -20.89 33.60
CA ARG A 421 39.28 -20.57 34.82
C ARG A 421 37.78 -20.38 34.54
N GLN A 422 37.44 -19.88 33.35
CA GLN A 422 36.05 -19.65 32.95
C GLN A 422 35.48 -20.91 32.29
N GLN A 423 34.34 -21.38 32.80
CA GLN A 423 33.55 -22.40 32.11
C GLN A 423 32.91 -21.81 30.86
N VAL A 424 32.94 -22.59 29.77
CA VAL A 424 32.40 -22.19 28.46
C VAL A 424 31.53 -23.31 27.89
N LEU A 425 30.45 -22.93 27.21
CA LEU A 425 29.50 -23.85 26.56
C LEU A 425 29.28 -23.44 25.10
N PRO A 426 29.91 -24.14 24.13
CA PRO A 426 29.70 -23.89 22.71
C PRO A 426 28.48 -24.64 22.15
N LEU A 427 27.53 -23.91 21.57
CA LEU A 427 26.25 -24.46 21.10
C LEU A 427 26.35 -25.29 19.82
N ASP A 428 27.36 -25.07 18.98
CA ASP A 428 27.63 -25.88 17.78
C ASP A 428 28.04 -27.33 18.11
N SER A 429 28.47 -27.60 19.35
CA SER A 429 28.80 -28.94 19.84
C SER A 429 27.62 -29.69 20.48
N VAL A 430 26.46 -29.04 20.64
CA VAL A 430 25.31 -29.61 21.37
C VAL A 430 24.50 -30.56 20.48
N TYR A 431 24.31 -31.79 20.94
CA TYR A 431 23.48 -32.77 20.24
C TYR A 431 21.98 -32.48 20.42
N LYS A 432 21.40 -31.78 19.44
CA LYS A 432 20.02 -31.24 19.54
C LYS A 432 18.91 -32.31 19.65
N LYS A 433 19.14 -33.55 19.19
CA LYS A 433 18.09 -34.59 19.16
C LYS A 433 17.67 -35.12 20.53
N THR A 434 18.45 -34.88 21.57
CA THR A 434 18.15 -35.32 22.95
C THR A 434 17.54 -34.23 23.82
N LEU A 435 17.34 -33.03 23.26
CA LEU A 435 16.77 -31.90 24.00
C LEU A 435 15.26 -32.12 24.25
N PRO A 436 14.73 -31.59 25.36
CA PRO A 436 13.29 -31.65 25.62
C PRO A 436 12.52 -30.88 24.56
N ASP A 437 11.38 -31.44 24.14
CA ASP A 437 10.41 -30.72 23.35
C ASP A 437 9.71 -29.67 24.23
N TRP A 438 9.84 -28.40 23.86
CA TRP A 438 9.28 -27.26 24.58
C TRP A 438 7.74 -27.24 24.54
N ASN A 439 7.12 -27.89 23.56
CA ASN A 439 5.65 -28.02 23.46
C ASN A 439 5.11 -29.25 24.19
N ARG A 440 5.98 -30.04 24.83
CA ARG A 440 5.59 -31.26 25.52
C ARG A 440 4.75 -30.95 26.76
N THR A 441 3.63 -31.66 26.89
CA THR A 441 2.77 -31.58 28.07
C THR A 441 3.38 -32.28 29.29
N LEU A 442 2.94 -31.89 30.49
CA LEU A 442 3.38 -32.52 31.74
C LEU A 442 3.09 -34.03 31.75
N PRO A 443 3.91 -34.85 32.44
CA PRO A 443 3.78 -36.32 32.42
C PRO A 443 2.38 -36.89 32.75
N HIS A 444 1.58 -36.19 33.57
CA HIS A 444 0.23 -36.61 33.94
C HIS A 444 -0.85 -36.27 32.87
N LEU A 445 -0.53 -35.38 31.92
CA LEU A 445 -1.38 -34.95 30.81
C LEU A 445 -0.83 -35.57 29.51
N ARG A 446 -1.28 -36.76 29.13
CA ARG A 446 -0.81 -37.43 27.89
C ARG A 446 -1.98 -37.67 26.95
N ASN A 447 -1.80 -37.34 25.66
CA ASN A 447 -2.83 -37.43 24.62
C ASN A 447 -4.15 -36.70 24.97
N GLY A 448 -4.05 -35.52 25.59
CA GLY A 448 -5.21 -34.74 26.03
C GLY A 448 -5.98 -35.33 27.21
N ARG A 449 -5.55 -36.46 27.78
CA ARG A 449 -6.16 -37.11 28.94
C ARG A 449 -5.34 -36.88 30.20
N ASN A 450 -6.02 -36.44 31.25
CA ASN A 450 -5.44 -36.33 32.58
C ASN A 450 -5.50 -37.69 33.29
N HIS A 451 -4.35 -38.30 33.55
CA HIS A 451 -4.24 -39.64 34.12
C HIS A 451 -4.50 -39.64 35.63
N PHE A 452 -4.16 -38.54 36.32
CA PHE A 452 -4.46 -38.34 37.73
C PHE A 452 -4.39 -36.84 38.06
N ARG A 453 -5.16 -36.39 39.05
CA ARG A 453 -5.08 -35.01 39.51
C ARG A 453 -3.91 -34.85 40.48
N PRO A 454 -2.90 -34.01 40.18
CA PRO A 454 -1.79 -33.78 41.08
C PRO A 454 -2.26 -33.06 42.35
N ILE A 455 -1.67 -33.41 43.48
CA ILE A 455 -1.78 -32.63 44.72
C ILE A 455 -0.77 -31.49 44.56
N GLY A 456 -1.24 -30.28 44.30
CA GLY A 456 -0.42 -29.10 43.98
C GLY A 456 -0.40 -28.72 42.49
N ASN A 457 0.40 -27.71 42.17
CA ASN A 457 0.53 -27.11 40.83
C ASN A 457 1.89 -27.43 40.19
N PRO A 458 2.03 -28.61 39.55
CA PRO A 458 3.23 -28.97 38.81
C PRO A 458 3.34 -28.13 37.52
N VAL A 459 4.51 -27.55 37.27
CA VAL A 459 4.85 -26.82 36.03
C VAL A 459 6.28 -27.17 35.61
N PHE A 460 6.61 -27.17 34.31
CA PHE A 460 8.02 -27.35 33.96
C PHE A 460 8.82 -26.11 34.36
N ALA A 461 10.05 -26.32 34.86
CA ALA A 461 10.94 -25.23 35.25
C ALA A 461 11.27 -24.31 34.07
N ARG A 462 11.36 -24.88 32.86
CA ARG A 462 11.62 -24.15 31.62
C ARG A 462 10.49 -23.20 31.22
N ASP A 463 9.25 -23.51 31.60
CA ASP A 463 8.06 -22.68 31.27
C ASP A 463 8.00 -21.41 32.14
N LEU A 464 8.80 -21.35 33.20
CA LEU A 464 8.93 -20.18 34.08
C LEU A 464 10.06 -19.23 33.65
N LEU A 465 10.81 -19.58 32.59
CA LEU A 465 11.90 -18.77 32.07
C LEU A 465 11.38 -17.78 31.03
N THR A 466 11.68 -16.50 31.25
CA THR A 466 11.52 -15.42 30.27
C THR A 466 12.87 -15.10 29.65
N PHE A 467 12.98 -15.15 28.33
CA PHE A 467 14.22 -14.86 27.61
C PHE A 467 14.20 -13.43 27.07
N PRO A 468 15.11 -12.53 27.51
CA PRO A 468 15.19 -11.17 26.99
C PRO A 468 15.63 -11.11 25.52
N GLU A 469 16.52 -12.01 25.11
CA GLU A 469 17.17 -12.06 23.79
C GLU A 469 17.41 -13.52 23.38
N ASN A 470 17.61 -13.76 22.07
CA ASN A 470 18.08 -15.04 21.51
C ASN A 470 17.27 -16.28 21.96
N VAL A 471 15.94 -16.21 21.88
CA VAL A 471 15.00 -17.22 22.41
C VAL A 471 15.37 -18.65 21.99
N GLU A 472 15.63 -18.89 20.70
CA GLU A 472 15.94 -20.24 20.18
C GLU A 472 17.23 -20.81 20.78
N HIS A 473 18.28 -19.99 20.86
CA HIS A 473 19.55 -20.40 21.45
C HIS A 473 19.42 -20.65 22.97
N CYS A 474 18.68 -19.78 23.66
CA CYS A 474 18.37 -19.95 25.07
C CYS A 474 17.57 -21.23 25.32
N GLN A 475 16.62 -21.57 24.44
CA GLN A 475 15.87 -22.82 24.54
C GLN A 475 16.76 -24.06 24.42
N ILE A 476 17.81 -24.01 23.61
CA ILE A 476 18.82 -25.08 23.52
C ILE A 476 19.60 -25.19 24.83
N VAL A 477 20.13 -24.07 25.34
CA VAL A 477 20.90 -23.98 26.59
C VAL A 477 20.11 -24.56 27.75
N PHE A 478 18.91 -24.01 28.00
CA PHE A 478 18.11 -24.40 29.15
C PHE A 478 17.45 -25.77 28.94
N GLY A 479 17.17 -26.18 27.70
CA GLY A 479 16.74 -27.54 27.40
C GLY A 479 17.79 -28.57 27.81
N MET A 480 19.08 -28.29 27.57
CA MET A 480 20.18 -29.17 27.96
C MET A 480 20.40 -29.19 29.47
N LEU A 481 20.38 -28.03 30.14
CA LEU A 481 20.75 -27.90 31.55
C LEU A 481 19.61 -28.23 32.52
N LEU A 482 18.38 -27.82 32.21
CA LEU A 482 17.20 -28.07 33.06
C LEU A 482 16.43 -29.34 32.66
N GLY A 483 16.49 -29.73 31.39
CA GLY A 483 15.74 -30.87 30.87
C GLY A 483 14.24 -30.78 31.16
N ASP A 484 13.68 -31.91 31.61
CA ASP A 484 12.27 -32.04 31.99
C ASP A 484 12.00 -31.73 33.47
N THR A 485 12.85 -30.96 34.15
CA THR A 485 12.67 -30.64 35.58
C THR A 485 11.33 -29.94 35.83
N ILE A 486 10.62 -30.37 36.88
CA ILE A 486 9.29 -29.86 37.26
C ILE A 486 9.35 -29.13 38.60
N ILE A 487 8.69 -27.98 38.68
CA ILE A 487 8.43 -27.24 39.92
C ILE A 487 7.06 -27.61 40.47
N ILE A 488 6.98 -27.88 41.77
CA ILE A 488 5.74 -28.16 42.51
C ILE A 488 5.75 -27.44 43.87
N ASP A 489 4.64 -27.41 44.60
CA ASP A 489 4.53 -26.54 45.77
C ASP A 489 5.39 -26.98 46.96
N ASN A 490 5.20 -28.22 47.44
CA ASN A 490 5.82 -28.74 48.65
C ASN A 490 6.25 -30.21 48.50
N LEU A 491 6.91 -30.75 49.53
CA LEU A 491 7.49 -32.09 49.50
C LEU A 491 6.44 -33.22 49.42
N ASP A 492 5.32 -33.07 50.11
CA ASP A 492 4.24 -34.07 50.11
C ASP A 492 3.57 -34.16 48.73
N ALA A 493 3.28 -33.01 48.14
CA ALA A 493 2.83 -32.88 46.75
C ALA A 493 3.80 -33.55 45.78
N ALA A 494 5.11 -33.30 45.93
CA ALA A 494 6.14 -33.86 45.07
C ALA A 494 6.24 -35.39 45.18
N ASN A 495 6.17 -35.93 46.40
CA ASN A 495 6.19 -37.37 46.65
C ASN A 495 4.95 -38.07 46.07
N HIS A 496 3.77 -37.47 46.26
CA HIS A 496 2.53 -37.97 45.67
C HIS A 496 2.61 -37.93 44.13
N TYR A 497 3.03 -36.80 43.57
CA TYR A 497 3.18 -36.64 42.12
C TYR A 497 4.11 -37.69 41.53
N ARG A 498 5.29 -37.89 42.14
CA ARG A 498 6.23 -38.92 41.71
C ARG A 498 5.60 -40.31 41.74
N LYS A 499 4.94 -40.68 42.85
CA LYS A 499 4.32 -42.01 43.04
C LYS A 499 3.32 -42.34 41.94
N GLU A 500 2.57 -41.35 41.47
CA GLU A 500 1.62 -41.54 40.37
C GLU A 500 2.29 -41.50 38.98
N VAL A 501 3.24 -40.58 38.74
CA VAL A 501 3.94 -40.48 37.45
C VAL A 501 4.72 -41.74 37.12
N VAL A 502 5.44 -42.33 38.07
CA VAL A 502 6.28 -43.52 37.81
C VAL A 502 5.48 -44.76 37.37
N LYS A 503 4.16 -44.78 37.61
CA LYS A 503 3.27 -45.83 37.10
C LYS A 503 3.01 -45.69 35.60
N ILE A 504 3.23 -44.51 35.04
CA ILE A 504 2.87 -44.15 33.66
C ILE A 504 4.14 -43.96 32.81
N THR A 505 5.16 -43.28 33.35
CA THR A 505 6.38 -42.92 32.62
C THR A 505 7.53 -42.57 33.57
N HIS A 506 8.72 -42.33 33.04
CA HIS A 506 9.85 -41.83 33.82
C HIS A 506 9.52 -40.47 34.47
N CYS A 507 9.76 -40.36 35.78
CA CYS A 507 9.54 -39.13 36.52
C CYS A 507 10.84 -38.30 36.55
N PRO A 508 10.85 -37.07 35.97
CA PRO A 508 12.02 -36.20 35.99
C PRO A 508 12.31 -35.69 37.41
N THR A 509 13.39 -34.92 37.56
CA THR A 509 13.68 -34.25 38.82
C THR A 509 12.54 -33.30 39.19
N LEU A 510 12.14 -33.35 40.46
CA LEU A 510 11.13 -32.45 41.03
C LEU A 510 11.82 -31.48 41.99
N LEU A 511 11.51 -30.20 41.87
CA LEU A 511 11.91 -29.15 42.80
C LEU A 511 10.66 -28.57 43.45
N THR A 512 10.67 -28.41 44.76
CA THR A 512 9.55 -27.79 45.48
C THR A 512 9.80 -26.29 45.65
N ARG A 513 8.75 -25.47 45.67
CA ARG A 513 8.85 -24.04 45.98
C ARG A 513 9.37 -23.79 47.41
N GLU A 514 9.21 -24.76 48.29
CA GLU A 514 9.79 -24.78 49.65
C GLU A 514 11.30 -25.12 49.69
N GLY A 515 11.87 -25.53 48.55
CA GLY A 515 13.29 -25.76 48.40
C GLY A 515 13.74 -27.20 48.56
N ASP A 516 12.88 -28.19 48.41
CA ASP A 516 13.27 -29.61 48.43
C ASP A 516 13.47 -30.13 47.01
N ARG A 517 14.45 -31.03 46.83
CA ARG A 517 14.71 -31.71 45.56
C ARG A 517 14.47 -33.21 45.68
N ILE A 518 13.62 -33.74 44.80
CA ILE A 518 13.53 -35.17 44.54
C ILE A 518 14.19 -35.43 43.19
N ARG A 519 15.33 -36.13 43.20
CA ARG A 519 16.05 -36.48 41.96
C ARG A 519 15.21 -37.43 41.09
N SER A 520 15.55 -37.53 39.80
CA SER A 520 14.88 -38.43 38.85
C SER A 520 14.90 -39.91 39.29
N ASN A 521 15.92 -40.34 40.04
CA ASN A 521 15.99 -41.68 40.65
C ASN A 521 15.18 -41.84 41.95
N GLY A 522 14.54 -40.77 42.43
CA GLY A 522 13.67 -40.77 43.62
C GLY A 522 14.38 -40.46 44.93
N LYS A 523 15.68 -40.17 44.92
CA LYS A 523 16.41 -39.75 46.12
C LYS A 523 16.00 -38.34 46.54
N PHE A 524 15.58 -38.17 47.79
CA PHE A 524 15.30 -36.89 48.43
C PHE A 524 15.80 -36.85 49.88
N GLY A 525 15.89 -35.67 50.49
CA GLY A 525 16.42 -35.48 51.85
C GLY A 525 17.94 -35.27 51.93
N GLY A 526 18.40 -34.74 53.06
CA GLY A 526 19.79 -34.33 53.30
C GLY A 526 20.13 -32.93 52.77
N LEU A 527 21.24 -32.35 53.27
CA LEU A 527 21.64 -30.96 52.97
C LEU A 527 21.80 -30.69 51.46
N GLN A 528 22.23 -31.68 50.69
CA GLN A 528 22.40 -31.56 49.24
C GLN A 528 21.07 -31.53 48.46
N ASN A 529 19.94 -31.86 49.07
CA ASN A 529 18.62 -31.81 48.45
C ASN A 529 17.73 -30.73 49.07
N LYS A 530 18.31 -29.81 49.84
CA LYS A 530 17.63 -28.63 50.37
C LYS A 530 18.27 -27.36 49.80
N ALA A 531 17.47 -26.53 49.15
CA ALA A 531 17.88 -25.25 48.61
C ALA A 531 18.16 -24.28 49.76
N PRO A 532 19.36 -23.67 49.82
CA PRO A 532 19.67 -22.69 50.84
C PRO A 532 18.78 -21.44 50.68
N PRO A 533 18.70 -20.59 51.73
CA PRO A 533 18.16 -19.24 51.59
C PRO A 533 18.82 -18.46 50.44
N MET A 534 18.07 -17.53 49.82
CA MET A 534 18.48 -16.86 48.57
C MET A 534 19.74 -16.01 48.75
N ASP A 535 19.94 -15.40 49.92
CA ASP A 535 21.15 -14.65 50.31
C ASP A 535 22.43 -15.50 50.26
N LYS A 536 22.31 -16.80 50.52
CA LYS A 536 23.45 -17.73 50.49
C LYS A 536 23.83 -18.20 49.08
N LEU A 537 23.06 -17.84 48.06
CA LEU A 537 23.40 -18.11 46.65
C LEU A 537 24.46 -17.14 46.09
N ARG A 538 24.97 -16.21 46.91
CA ARG A 538 26.02 -15.25 46.53
C ARG A 538 25.68 -14.45 45.26
N GLY A 539 24.38 -14.18 45.08
CA GLY A 539 23.81 -13.45 43.95
C GLY A 539 23.85 -14.18 42.59
N MET A 540 24.17 -15.48 42.59
CA MET A 540 23.91 -16.40 41.47
C MET A 540 22.43 -16.78 41.43
N VAL A 541 21.57 -15.79 41.18
CA VAL A 541 20.12 -15.97 41.10
C VAL A 541 19.61 -15.28 39.83
N PHE A 542 18.73 -15.94 39.09
CA PHE A 542 18.11 -15.35 37.90
C PHE A 542 17.39 -14.03 38.24
N GLY A 543 17.55 -13.03 37.36
CA GLY A 543 16.87 -11.75 37.50
C GLY A 543 15.34 -11.88 37.35
N ALA A 544 14.60 -10.91 37.86
CA ALA A 544 13.17 -10.79 37.58
C ALA A 544 12.94 -10.02 36.28
N PRO A 545 11.96 -10.43 35.44
CA PRO A 545 11.65 -9.72 34.21
C PRO A 545 11.02 -8.35 34.47
N MET A 546 10.88 -7.57 33.40
CA MET A 546 10.14 -6.31 33.48
C MET A 546 8.68 -6.60 33.82
N PRO A 547 8.07 -5.87 34.78
CA PRO A 547 6.67 -6.11 35.14
C PRO A 547 5.74 -5.93 33.93
N THR A 548 4.72 -6.77 33.83
CA THR A 548 3.68 -6.69 32.79
C THR A 548 2.97 -5.34 32.74
N LEU A 549 2.95 -4.63 33.87
CA LEU A 549 2.45 -3.26 33.94
C LEU A 549 3.24 -2.30 33.03
N TYR A 550 4.54 -2.50 32.86
CA TYR A 550 5.38 -1.66 32.01
C TYR A 550 4.98 -1.75 30.53
N SER A 551 4.78 -2.97 30.01
CA SER A 551 4.33 -3.20 28.63
C SER A 551 2.90 -2.71 28.43
N THR A 552 2.03 -2.89 29.42
CA THR A 552 0.66 -2.38 29.41
C THR A 552 0.65 -0.85 29.31
N LEU A 553 1.45 -0.16 30.13
CA LEU A 553 1.60 1.29 30.08
C LEU A 553 2.17 1.75 28.73
N SER A 554 3.15 1.03 28.17
CA SER A 554 3.70 1.34 26.85
C SER A 554 2.62 1.30 25.75
N GLY A 555 1.82 0.24 25.71
CA GLY A 555 0.72 0.12 24.76
C GLY A 555 -0.35 1.21 24.93
N GLN A 556 -0.66 1.59 26.17
CA GLN A 556 -1.57 2.70 26.46
C GLN A 556 -1.01 4.05 25.98
N ILE A 557 0.29 4.31 26.20
CA ILE A 557 0.96 5.53 25.73
C ILE A 557 0.93 5.59 24.20
N ASP A 558 1.26 4.50 23.51
CA ASP A 558 1.25 4.43 22.05
C ASP A 558 -0.14 4.66 21.47
N LEU A 559 -1.17 4.09 22.11
CA LEU A 559 -2.56 4.27 21.70
C LEU A 559 -3.04 5.72 21.91
N LEU A 560 -2.67 6.34 23.03
CA LEU A 560 -2.96 7.76 23.30
C LEU A 560 -2.27 8.70 22.30
N GLN A 561 -1.02 8.42 21.92
CA GLN A 561 -0.32 9.19 20.90
C GLN A 561 -0.99 9.06 19.53
N GLN A 562 -1.40 7.85 19.15
CA GLN A 562 -2.14 7.63 17.90
C GLN A 562 -3.47 8.38 17.90
N TYR A 563 -4.21 8.35 19.00
CA TYR A 563 -5.45 9.10 19.15
C TYR A 563 -5.20 10.61 19.03
N ARG A 564 -4.17 11.14 19.71
CA ARG A 564 -3.78 12.55 19.60
C ARG A 564 -3.54 12.95 18.15
N THR A 565 -2.74 12.17 17.42
CA THR A 565 -2.45 12.43 16.00
C THR A 565 -3.70 12.36 15.13
N ALA A 566 -4.62 11.43 15.40
CA ALA A 566 -5.89 11.34 14.68
C ALA A 566 -6.77 12.57 14.90
N VAL A 567 -6.85 13.09 16.13
CA VAL A 567 -7.60 14.32 16.44
C VAL A 567 -6.97 15.54 15.76
N VAL A 568 -5.63 15.66 15.74
CA VAL A 568 -4.93 16.73 14.99
C VAL A 568 -5.26 16.65 13.50
N LYS A 569 -5.17 15.44 12.91
CA LYS A 569 -5.49 15.22 11.49
C LYS A 569 -6.94 15.64 11.21
N LEU A 570 -7.89 15.19 12.02
CA LEU A 570 -9.31 15.53 11.88
C LEU A 570 -9.55 17.06 11.95
N HIS A 571 -8.87 17.75 12.87
CA HIS A 571 -8.98 19.21 12.97
C HIS A 571 -8.44 19.91 11.71
N SER A 572 -7.27 19.49 11.21
CA SER A 572 -6.66 20.04 9.99
C SER A 572 -7.56 19.85 8.77
N VAL A 573 -8.03 18.62 8.50
CA VAL A 573 -8.86 18.36 7.30
C VAL A 573 -10.21 19.08 7.36
N ASN A 574 -10.77 19.26 8.56
CA ASN A 574 -11.98 20.06 8.74
C ASN A 574 -11.72 21.55 8.48
N GLN A 575 -10.59 22.07 8.93
CA GLN A 575 -10.19 23.45 8.67
C GLN A 575 -9.98 23.68 7.17
N ASP A 576 -9.29 22.77 6.49
CA ASP A 576 -9.06 22.84 5.04
C ASP A 576 -10.39 22.81 4.25
N LEU A 577 -11.31 21.90 4.59
CA LEU A 577 -12.65 21.86 4.01
C LEU A 577 -13.42 23.16 4.28
N HIS A 578 -13.35 23.69 5.50
CA HIS A 578 -14.04 24.93 5.85
C HIS A 578 -13.49 26.12 5.06
N SER A 579 -12.16 26.25 4.95
CA SER A 579 -11.50 27.27 4.14
C SER A 579 -11.89 27.15 2.67
N GLN A 580 -11.98 25.93 2.13
CA GLN A 580 -12.41 25.71 0.76
C GLN A 580 -13.87 26.12 0.56
N LEU A 581 -14.78 25.75 1.47
CA LEU A 581 -16.19 26.17 1.42
C LEU A 581 -16.36 27.69 1.56
N GLN A 582 -15.52 28.35 2.35
CA GLN A 582 -15.51 29.82 2.43
C GLN A 582 -15.06 30.45 1.12
N SER A 583 -14.03 29.91 0.46
CA SER A 583 -13.55 30.42 -0.83
C SER A 583 -14.64 30.39 -1.92
N LEU A 584 -15.54 29.40 -1.86
CA LEU A 584 -16.68 29.27 -2.80
C LEU A 584 -17.80 30.28 -2.55
N ASN A 585 -17.86 30.85 -1.36
CA ASN A 585 -18.86 31.84 -0.98
C ASN A 585 -18.36 33.28 -1.14
N THR A 586 -17.19 33.48 -1.75
CA THR A 586 -16.63 34.82 -2.01
C THR A 586 -17.48 35.62 -3.00
N PRO A 587 -17.51 36.97 -2.89
CA PRO A 587 -18.23 37.82 -3.83
C PRO A 587 -17.79 37.61 -5.29
N GLU A 588 -16.51 37.36 -5.52
CA GLU A 588 -15.94 37.09 -6.84
C GLU A 588 -16.51 35.79 -7.43
N MET A 589 -16.61 34.73 -6.62
CA MET A 589 -17.18 33.45 -7.05
C MET A 589 -18.69 33.56 -7.33
N GLN A 590 -19.41 34.32 -6.50
CA GLN A 590 -20.84 34.60 -6.73
C GLN A 590 -21.05 35.42 -8.02
N LYS A 591 -20.20 36.41 -8.28
CA LYS A 591 -20.22 37.18 -9.52
C LYS A 591 -19.96 36.29 -10.73
N THR A 592 -18.97 35.41 -10.65
CA THR A 592 -18.65 34.45 -11.71
C THR A 592 -19.83 33.51 -12.01
N LYS A 593 -20.56 33.08 -10.96
CA LYS A 593 -21.79 32.29 -11.11
C LYS A 593 -22.94 33.07 -11.77
N GLN A 594 -23.05 34.37 -11.48
CA GLN A 594 -24.02 35.26 -12.13
C GLN A 594 -23.67 35.48 -13.60
N GLU A 595 -22.39 35.72 -13.92
CA GLU A 595 -21.87 35.88 -15.28
C GLU A 595 -22.16 34.62 -16.12
N LEU A 596 -21.93 33.42 -15.56
CA LEU A 596 -22.29 32.17 -16.22
C LEU A 596 -23.80 32.09 -16.54
N ALA A 597 -24.65 32.39 -15.56
CA ALA A 597 -26.10 32.36 -15.75
C ALA A 597 -26.58 33.41 -16.77
N GLU A 598 -25.92 34.55 -16.88
CA GLU A 598 -26.20 35.56 -17.90
C GLU A 598 -25.74 35.12 -19.29
N GLN A 599 -24.53 34.55 -19.41
CA GLN A 599 -24.05 33.99 -20.67
C GLN A 599 -24.95 32.87 -21.19
N GLU A 600 -25.45 31.99 -20.31
CA GLU A 600 -26.41 30.94 -20.68
C GLU A 600 -27.75 31.51 -21.17
N ARG A 601 -28.25 32.60 -20.58
CA ARG A 601 -29.46 33.28 -21.09
C ARG A 601 -29.21 33.92 -22.44
N ASN A 602 -28.07 34.59 -22.62
CA ASN A 602 -27.70 35.22 -23.89
C ASN A 602 -27.52 34.19 -25.00
N LEU A 603 -26.91 33.04 -24.69
CA LEU A 603 -26.78 31.92 -25.63
C LEU A 603 -28.16 31.44 -26.12
N LYS A 604 -29.11 31.22 -25.21
CA LYS A 604 -30.49 30.82 -25.58
C LYS A 604 -31.17 31.84 -26.51
N LEU A 605 -31.04 33.13 -26.22
CA LEU A 605 -31.60 34.20 -27.06
C LEU A 605 -30.98 34.22 -28.46
N ILE A 606 -29.68 33.90 -28.58
CA ILE A 606 -28.99 33.83 -29.87
C ILE A 606 -29.42 32.56 -30.62
N GLU A 607 -29.56 31.42 -29.95
CA GLU A 607 -30.08 30.17 -30.53
C GLU A 607 -31.51 30.32 -31.06
N GLU A 608 -32.37 31.04 -30.35
CA GLU A 608 -33.73 31.38 -30.80
C GLU A 608 -33.70 32.27 -32.05
N LYS A 609 -32.83 33.28 -32.10
CA LYS A 609 -32.64 34.16 -33.28
C LYS A 609 -32.06 33.44 -34.50
N LEU A 610 -31.28 32.38 -34.28
CA LEU A 610 -30.72 31.55 -35.34
C LEU A 610 -31.75 30.55 -35.93
N GLY A 611 -32.97 30.48 -35.38
CA GLY A 611 -34.02 29.58 -35.86
C GLY A 611 -33.80 28.11 -35.51
N THR A 612 -32.78 27.80 -34.72
CA THR A 612 -32.47 26.48 -34.15
C THR A 612 -33.29 26.24 -32.88
N GLY A 613 -34.62 26.30 -33.00
CA GLY A 613 -35.56 25.97 -31.93
C GLY A 613 -35.86 24.47 -31.81
N SER A 614 -34.89 23.60 -32.13
CA SER A 614 -35.03 22.14 -31.99
C SER A 614 -33.66 21.56 -31.68
N PRO A 615 -33.49 20.81 -30.57
CA PRO A 615 -32.20 20.20 -30.28
C PRO A 615 -31.94 19.12 -31.34
N PRO A 616 -30.75 19.09 -31.96
CA PRO A 616 -30.35 17.93 -32.73
C PRO A 616 -30.21 16.75 -31.76
N LYS A 617 -31.04 15.72 -31.96
CA LYS A 617 -30.71 14.36 -31.51
C LYS A 617 -29.56 13.87 -32.41
N SER A 618 -28.34 14.31 -32.13
CA SER A 618 -27.14 13.75 -32.73
C SER A 618 -26.02 13.67 -31.69
N GLY A 619 -25.85 12.47 -31.14
CA GLY A 619 -24.54 11.82 -31.08
C GLY A 619 -23.41 12.40 -30.24
N TRP A 620 -23.59 13.48 -29.47
CA TRP A 620 -22.64 13.81 -28.39
C TRP A 620 -23.01 13.02 -27.13
N GLN A 621 -22.48 11.80 -27.03
CA GLN A 621 -22.25 11.19 -25.73
C GLN A 621 -20.99 11.85 -25.16
N PRO A 622 -21.07 12.55 -24.00
CA PRO A 622 -19.91 12.61 -23.13
C PRO A 622 -19.50 11.16 -22.85
N GLY A 623 -18.22 10.85 -22.98
CA GLY A 623 -17.67 9.55 -22.64
C GLY A 623 -18.20 9.09 -21.28
N ARG A 624 -18.77 7.88 -21.31
CA ARG A 624 -19.23 7.06 -20.18
C ARG A 624 -18.98 7.63 -18.78
N GLU A 625 -20.10 7.97 -18.15
CA GLU A 625 -20.36 7.53 -16.78
C GLU A 625 -19.84 6.10 -16.59
N THR A 626 -18.88 5.94 -15.68
CA THR A 626 -18.70 4.67 -14.97
C THR A 626 -20.06 4.24 -14.45
N ARG A 627 -20.54 3.10 -14.97
CA ARG A 627 -21.62 2.34 -14.35
C ARG A 627 -21.29 2.18 -12.87
N THR A 628 -21.99 2.94 -12.03
CA THR A 628 -22.31 2.53 -10.68
C THR A 628 -23.05 1.20 -10.82
N LEU A 629 -22.41 0.11 -10.37
CA LEU A 629 -23.14 -1.10 -10.06
C LEU A 629 -24.24 -0.73 -9.05
N PRO A 630 -25.46 -1.28 -9.16
CA PRO A 630 -26.50 -1.01 -8.19
C PRO A 630 -26.03 -1.46 -6.81
N VAL A 631 -25.94 -0.52 -5.88
CA VAL A 631 -26.01 -0.84 -4.45
C VAL A 631 -27.43 -1.39 -4.23
N PRO A 632 -27.59 -2.63 -3.73
CA PRO A 632 -28.90 -3.16 -3.44
C PRO A 632 -29.54 -2.32 -2.31
N PRO A 633 -30.86 -2.13 -2.31
CA PRO A 633 -31.53 -1.34 -1.29
C PRO A 633 -31.32 -2.00 0.08
N VAL A 634 -30.79 -1.21 1.02
CA VAL A 634 -30.80 -1.53 2.46
C VAL A 634 -32.25 -1.49 2.89
N SER A 635 -32.90 -2.65 2.87
CA SER A 635 -34.16 -2.87 3.55
C SER A 635 -33.89 -2.89 5.05
N SER A 636 -34.61 -2.02 5.75
CA SER A 636 -34.76 -2.00 7.20
C SER A 636 -35.17 -3.39 7.72
N LEU A 637 -34.27 -4.08 8.40
CA LEU A 637 -34.60 -5.19 9.29
C LEU A 637 -33.87 -4.99 10.62
N GLY A 638 -34.66 -4.95 11.68
CA GLY A 638 -34.22 -4.82 13.07
C GLY A 638 -33.42 -6.02 13.59
N PRO A 639 -33.10 -6.00 14.89
CA PRO A 639 -31.95 -6.70 15.45
C PRO A 639 -32.21 -8.20 15.61
N TRP A 640 -31.32 -9.03 15.07
CA TRP A 640 -31.28 -10.45 15.40
C TRP A 640 -30.06 -10.75 16.27
N GLN A 641 -30.37 -11.30 17.44
CA GLN A 641 -29.46 -11.80 18.46
C GLN A 641 -28.63 -12.98 17.91
N TRP A 642 -27.34 -13.01 18.23
CA TRP A 642 -26.50 -14.19 18.02
C TRP A 642 -26.71 -15.18 19.15
N GLN A 643 -27.30 -16.33 18.83
CA GLN A 643 -27.33 -17.52 19.68
C GLN A 643 -26.35 -18.56 19.12
N VAL A 644 -25.54 -19.10 20.03
CA VAL A 644 -24.52 -20.13 19.81
C VAL A 644 -25.20 -21.48 19.52
N CYS A 645 -24.72 -22.21 18.51
CA CYS A 645 -24.87 -23.68 18.41
C CYS A 645 -23.70 -24.31 17.63
N SER A 646 -22.93 -25.17 18.30
CA SER A 646 -22.05 -26.18 17.70
C SER A 646 -22.87 -27.29 17.01
N PRO A 647 -22.25 -28.16 16.18
CA PRO A 647 -22.05 -29.53 16.69
C PRO A 647 -20.79 -30.29 16.18
N LEU A 648 -20.35 -31.22 17.03
CA LEU A 648 -19.59 -32.45 16.73
C LEU A 648 -20.31 -33.25 15.60
N GLY A 649 -19.72 -34.01 14.68
CA GLY A 649 -18.48 -34.79 14.63
C GLY A 649 -18.86 -36.24 14.23
N GLN A 650 -18.35 -36.77 13.10
CA GLN A 650 -18.04 -38.21 12.93
C GLN A 650 -17.40 -38.51 11.56
N TRP A 651 -16.47 -39.47 11.60
CA TRP A 651 -15.63 -39.99 10.52
C TRP A 651 -16.25 -41.22 9.85
N GLY A 652 -15.90 -41.49 8.59
CA GLY A 652 -16.09 -42.77 7.90
C GLY A 652 -15.21 -42.87 6.63
N ILE A 653 -14.50 -43.98 6.45
CA ILE A 653 -13.35 -44.20 5.55
C ILE A 653 -13.69 -45.25 4.45
N CYS A 654 -13.33 -44.93 3.18
CA CYS A 654 -12.90 -45.76 2.02
C CYS A 654 -13.86 -46.83 1.37
N PRO A 655 -13.45 -47.54 0.28
CA PRO A 655 -13.58 -47.16 -1.15
C PRO A 655 -14.15 -48.30 -2.05
N LYS A 656 -14.31 -48.10 -3.39
CA LYS A 656 -13.98 -49.08 -4.48
C LYS A 656 -14.58 -48.74 -5.86
N HIS A 657 -13.73 -48.90 -6.89
CA HIS A 657 -13.89 -49.37 -8.28
C HIS A 657 -15.32 -49.53 -8.85
N ALA A 658 -15.66 -48.85 -9.94
CA ALA A 658 -15.44 -49.24 -11.36
C ALA A 658 -16.39 -50.35 -11.82
N ASP A 659 -17.23 -50.06 -12.82
CA ASP A 659 -17.25 -50.89 -14.04
C ASP A 659 -18.00 -50.23 -15.20
N THR A 660 -17.33 -50.33 -16.33
CA THR A 660 -17.70 -49.93 -17.69
C THR A 660 -18.11 -51.21 -18.40
N THR A 661 -19.27 -51.25 -19.06
CA THR A 661 -19.52 -52.21 -20.14
C THR A 661 -20.35 -51.55 -21.24
N TRP A 662 -19.70 -51.29 -22.37
CA TRP A 662 -20.29 -51.24 -23.69
C TRP A 662 -19.86 -52.51 -24.44
N HIS A 663 -20.81 -53.13 -25.13
CA HIS A 663 -20.65 -54.31 -25.97
C HIS A 663 -19.73 -54.05 -27.18
N ASN A 664 -18.90 -55.04 -27.53
CA ASN A 664 -18.99 -55.78 -28.79
C ASN A 664 -18.05 -57.00 -28.77
N ASP A 665 -18.62 -58.13 -29.24
CA ASP A 665 -18.05 -59.40 -29.74
C ASP A 665 -17.02 -60.20 -28.92
#